data_AF-A0A1F4B737-F1
#
_entry.id   AF-A0A1F4B737-F1
#
_cell.length_a   1.000
_cell.length_b   1.000
_cell.length_c   1.000
_cell.angle_alpha   90.00
_cell.angle_beta   90.00
_cell.angle_gamma   90.00
#
_symmetry.space_group_name_H-M   'P 1'
#
loop_
_entity.id
_entity.type
_entity.pdbx_description
1 polymer ?
#
loop_
_entity_poly.entity_id
_entity_poly.type
_entity_poly.pdbx_seq_one_letter_code
_entity_poly.pdbx_strand_id
1 'polypeptide(L)'
;MDASVAFLLRGLGRMLRARGLEGLGQRCFAHALSMTAVAVDQLYSEARARWEAGDHASAQLLLGSLLKRDPEHARGNSLLGAIHFAREDFAAAESQFHKAISADPALAAAHNNLGNLFLEREDFANAESCYRRALQCEAGYVEALNNLGVVLNRQGQFEAAERWCRQALALRPGYAGALNNLGSALLGQARRAEAIDCFRRALAEQPGMPEAILNLAQVLGDPQQLAGLLDHFRAVLERNPDSYVAHLRVGTALHILGRWDEAEYHLLTAETLRPGAAEALAMRGNNAVTMGDHELALRCYGRALRREQGGGAHSSHLFHRLYDPALAPADFLLEARIWSILHLESRAPLALRRAPPAQRQRLRIGYISKDLVRHSVAYFIEPVIAHHDHDRFEIYCYSNHPKPDEVSERIKARADHWRDIAFVSDDELFRQIVADGIDILIDLSGHTSGNRLALLARKPAPIQANYLGYPATTGMRAVDYRIVDCVTDPPAEADAVNCETLVRLPDCFVAYQPPPDAPAVSPPPSVKRGYVTFGSFNSLIKVNHEVVALWAKVLHAVAGSRLVLKGFAFSSQATLDRFIEMFAGEGISADRLELMSWHAEISGHLERYSEVDIALDPFPYNGTTTTCEALWMGVPVLTLAGDHHCARVGASLLTAVGLGELVSRNKDEFVSHAVRLGSDLESLAARRTGLRERMRCSPLLDARSFTRNLEAAYAAMWQRTLDGQRAEAPASAAIGRAARCTLELPDRVRIDLPDSLEVMTRYVIEEQGDWFEQEIPFVRALLGPGMNVIDVGANYGAYTLTLGRCVGETGRVWAFEPSPEVAAALRGSCAENDFAHVEVIEAAVAERSGRAALVDRGGAELRQIVFESDTRSGDHQVAVTSLDLWAEAAGWPSIDFIKIDAEGLETDIVRGGRRFFARQSPLVMAEFLNGAERNDGLIGEFDALGYPAWRLVPGLQLLIPVDDETLADAPPLNLIFCKPERARALAAAGQLMLATSQIQSGAPQPGIDALADLFALPYARIWARAWSECMRPDAGAGTDPASSGYRNALAHYASSRNATLARAARWRHLDAALRILAGVGGAAATLARRLTHARVLYDAGLAARADGLLGTVIARLLEGDPEFAEPFIPPCPRYEQVAPAGASSDWLLAACYEQRERVNALTGYLDPAASLRRLRDIRGLGYGDEAIARRIAMIVRRFDQRRPAGDTSEAATTGEI
;
A
#
# COMPACT_ATOMS: atom_id res chain seq x y z
N MET A 1 59.32 8.85 -4.38
CA MET A 1 58.87 7.64 -3.67
C MET A 1 57.71 6.94 -4.38
N ASP A 2 56.71 7.66 -4.89
CA ASP A 2 55.51 7.06 -5.50
C ASP A 2 55.75 6.15 -6.72
N ALA A 3 56.70 6.47 -7.60
CA ALA A 3 56.97 5.64 -8.78
C ALA A 3 57.49 4.23 -8.43
N SER A 4 58.26 4.11 -7.34
CA SER A 4 58.83 2.84 -6.87
C SER A 4 57.77 1.96 -6.21
N VAL A 5 56.83 2.56 -5.47
CA VAL A 5 55.70 1.85 -4.84
C VAL A 5 54.69 1.40 -5.90
N ALA A 6 54.38 2.25 -6.89
CA ALA A 6 53.55 1.88 -8.02
C ALA A 6 54.17 0.75 -8.88
N PHE A 7 55.50 0.71 -9.02
CA PHE A 7 56.19 -0.40 -9.68
C PHE A 7 56.05 -1.71 -8.91
N LEU A 8 56.24 -1.68 -7.59
CA LEU A 8 56.07 -2.85 -6.72
C LEU A 8 54.62 -3.37 -6.70
N LEU A 9 53.64 -2.48 -6.63
CA LEU A 9 52.22 -2.84 -6.69
C LEU A 9 51.81 -3.45 -8.03
N ARG A 10 52.37 -2.96 -9.16
CA ARG A 10 52.21 -3.61 -10.48
C ARG A 10 52.86 -4.99 -10.54
N GLY A 11 53.99 -5.18 -9.87
CA GLY A 11 54.65 -6.48 -9.74
C GLY A 11 53.82 -7.47 -8.91
N LEU A 12 53.36 -7.02 -7.75
CA LEU A 12 52.48 -7.78 -6.85
C LEU A 12 51.16 -8.15 -7.53
N GLY A 13 50.56 -7.20 -8.27
CA GLY A 13 49.34 -7.42 -9.03
C GLY A 13 49.47 -8.52 -10.10
N ARG A 14 50.58 -8.53 -10.85
CA ARG A 14 50.88 -9.60 -11.83
C ARG A 14 51.02 -10.96 -11.14
N MET A 15 51.72 -11.00 -10.02
CA MET A 15 51.97 -12.24 -9.28
C MET A 15 50.70 -12.82 -8.65
N LEU A 16 49.81 -11.96 -8.13
CA LEU A 16 48.53 -12.38 -7.55
C LEU A 16 47.58 -12.93 -8.61
N ARG A 17 47.52 -12.32 -9.80
CA ARG A 17 46.74 -12.85 -10.93
C ARG A 17 47.26 -14.19 -11.44
N ALA A 18 48.58 -14.36 -11.54
CA ALA A 18 49.18 -15.64 -11.93
C ALA A 18 48.86 -16.78 -10.93
N ARG A 19 48.37 -16.46 -9.73
CA ARG A 19 47.94 -17.42 -8.69
C ARG A 19 46.42 -17.54 -8.56
N GLY A 20 45.65 -17.05 -9.53
CA GLY A 20 44.18 -17.13 -9.52
C GLY A 20 43.48 -16.12 -8.58
N LEU A 21 44.21 -15.19 -7.96
CA LEU A 21 43.67 -14.17 -7.06
C LEU A 21 43.40 -12.87 -7.82
N GLU A 22 42.48 -12.93 -8.80
CA GLU A 22 42.24 -11.83 -9.74
C GLU A 22 41.85 -10.51 -9.06
N GLY A 23 40.91 -10.55 -8.11
CA GLY A 23 40.43 -9.35 -7.41
C GLY A 23 41.52 -8.64 -6.59
N LEU A 24 42.36 -9.40 -5.88
CA LEU A 24 43.49 -8.86 -5.13
C LEU A 24 44.56 -8.27 -6.06
N GLY A 25 44.82 -8.94 -7.19
CA GLY A 25 45.70 -8.43 -8.22
C GLY A 25 45.19 -7.12 -8.82
N GLN A 26 43.88 -7.05 -9.11
CA GLN A 26 43.17 -5.86 -9.62
C GLN A 26 43.36 -4.65 -8.70
N ARG A 27 43.17 -4.82 -7.37
CA ARG A 27 43.33 -3.74 -6.39
C ARG A 27 44.75 -3.21 -6.33
N CYS A 28 45.74 -4.09 -6.47
CA CYS A 28 47.14 -3.67 -6.52
C CYS A 28 47.43 -2.82 -7.77
N PHE A 29 46.87 -3.17 -8.93
CA PHE A 29 47.00 -2.35 -10.14
C PHE A 29 46.28 -1.01 -10.01
N ALA A 30 45.03 -1.00 -9.54
CA ALA A 30 44.27 0.25 -9.35
C ALA A 30 44.98 1.19 -8.37
N HIS A 31 45.55 0.64 -7.30
CA HIS A 31 46.30 1.43 -6.33
C HIS A 31 47.62 1.96 -6.92
N ALA A 32 48.34 1.13 -7.69
CA ALA A 32 49.54 1.57 -8.40
C ALA A 32 49.25 2.73 -9.38
N LEU A 33 48.10 2.71 -10.06
CA LEU A 33 47.66 3.78 -10.96
C LEU A 33 47.28 5.06 -10.20
N SER A 34 46.61 4.93 -9.05
CA SER A 34 46.27 6.08 -8.18
C SER A 34 47.50 6.83 -7.65
N MET A 35 48.66 6.16 -7.55
CA MET A 35 49.92 6.72 -7.07
C MET A 35 50.80 7.32 -8.18
N THR A 36 50.45 7.11 -9.44
CA THR A 36 51.13 7.77 -10.58
C THR A 36 50.40 9.05 -10.98
N ALA A 37 51.12 10.04 -11.52
CA ALA A 37 50.54 11.22 -12.15
C ALA A 37 49.84 10.80 -13.46
N VAL A 38 48.68 10.17 -13.30
CA VAL A 38 47.82 9.66 -14.37
C VAL A 38 46.82 10.76 -14.72
N ALA A 39 46.71 11.08 -16.00
CA ALA A 39 45.75 12.08 -16.48
C ALA A 39 44.31 11.69 -16.12
N VAL A 40 43.45 12.68 -15.86
CA VAL A 40 42.01 12.51 -15.54
C VAL A 40 41.30 11.66 -16.61
N ASP A 41 41.61 11.90 -17.89
CA ASP A 41 41.06 11.12 -19.02
C ASP A 41 41.42 9.63 -18.96
N GLN A 42 42.64 9.32 -18.53
CA GLN A 42 43.08 7.92 -18.41
C GLN A 42 42.32 7.22 -17.27
N LEU A 43 42.13 7.88 -16.13
CA LEU A 43 41.32 7.35 -15.03
C LEU A 43 39.86 7.12 -15.46
N TYR A 44 39.28 8.03 -16.23
CA TYR A 44 37.92 7.88 -16.76
C TYR A 44 37.83 6.70 -17.74
N SER A 45 38.77 6.60 -18.68
CA SER A 45 38.79 5.52 -19.67
C SER A 45 38.92 4.14 -19.02
N GLU A 46 39.77 4.01 -17.99
CA GLU A 46 39.91 2.77 -17.23
C GLU A 46 38.68 2.49 -16.36
N ALA A 47 38.10 3.49 -15.71
CA ALA A 47 36.86 3.32 -14.96
C ALA A 47 35.71 2.83 -15.84
N ARG A 48 35.59 3.40 -17.04
CA ARG A 48 34.61 2.99 -18.05
C ARG A 48 34.85 1.56 -18.52
N ALA A 49 36.09 1.18 -18.83
CA ALA A 49 36.42 -0.19 -19.20
C ALA A 49 36.11 -1.20 -18.08
N ARG A 50 36.31 -0.82 -16.81
CA ARG A 50 35.92 -1.65 -15.65
C ARG A 50 34.42 -1.76 -15.51
N TRP A 51 33.69 -0.68 -15.71
CA TRP A 51 32.23 -0.67 -15.74
C TRP A 51 31.68 -1.59 -16.84
N GLU A 52 32.20 -1.49 -18.06
CA GLU A 52 31.81 -2.32 -19.20
C GLU A 52 32.15 -3.81 -18.98
N ALA A 53 33.17 -4.11 -18.19
CA ALA A 53 33.53 -5.47 -17.78
C ALA A 53 32.75 -6.00 -16.54
N GLY A 54 31.81 -5.22 -15.99
CA GLY A 54 31.04 -5.60 -14.78
C GLY A 54 31.77 -5.44 -13.45
N ASP A 55 32.99 -4.91 -13.44
CA ASP A 55 33.80 -4.67 -12.23
C ASP A 55 33.46 -3.32 -11.60
N HIS A 56 32.23 -3.20 -11.08
CA HIS A 56 31.69 -1.96 -10.51
C HIS A 56 32.51 -1.44 -9.32
N ALA A 57 33.11 -2.34 -8.54
CA ALA A 57 33.92 -1.97 -7.38
C ALA A 57 35.21 -1.25 -7.80
N SER A 58 35.91 -1.78 -8.81
CA SER A 58 37.13 -1.13 -9.32
C SER A 58 36.81 0.15 -10.08
N ALA A 59 35.71 0.17 -10.85
CA ALA A 59 35.24 1.38 -11.54
C ALA A 59 34.98 2.52 -10.54
N GLN A 60 34.31 2.22 -9.42
CA GLN A 60 34.02 3.21 -8.38
C GLN A 60 35.29 3.76 -7.71
N LEU A 61 36.28 2.90 -7.43
CA LEU A 61 37.56 3.34 -6.84
C LEU A 61 38.34 4.29 -7.77
N LEU A 62 38.34 3.98 -9.08
CA LEU A 62 38.95 4.83 -10.10
C LEU A 62 38.21 6.16 -10.24
N LEU A 63 36.88 6.14 -10.22
CA LEU A 63 36.05 7.35 -10.23
C LEU A 63 36.22 8.19 -8.96
N GLY A 64 36.34 7.58 -7.79
CA GLY A 64 36.65 8.30 -6.55
C GLY A 64 38.03 8.96 -6.58
N SER A 65 39.01 8.34 -7.25
CA SER A 65 40.33 8.93 -7.46
C SER A 65 40.28 10.06 -8.49
N LEU A 66 39.46 9.92 -9.53
CA LEU A 66 39.22 10.93 -10.54
C LEU A 66 38.54 12.17 -9.94
N LEU A 67 37.42 11.99 -9.24
CA LEU A 67 36.60 13.08 -8.69
C LEU A 67 37.26 13.79 -7.50
N LYS A 68 38.26 13.18 -6.86
CA LYS A 68 39.15 13.90 -5.92
C LYS A 68 40.07 14.90 -6.61
N ARG A 69 40.44 14.65 -7.86
CA ARG A 69 41.33 15.52 -8.66
C ARG A 69 40.54 16.54 -9.47
N ASP A 70 39.36 16.14 -9.94
CA ASP A 70 38.44 16.98 -10.70
C ASP A 70 36.99 16.69 -10.24
N PRO A 71 36.51 17.37 -9.17
CA PRO A 71 35.17 17.16 -8.63
C PRO A 71 34.03 17.45 -9.63
N GLU A 72 34.29 18.35 -10.60
CA GLU A 72 33.33 18.79 -11.61
C GLU A 72 33.45 17.98 -12.92
N HIS A 73 34.12 16.83 -12.90
CA HIS A 73 34.25 16.00 -14.10
C HIS A 73 32.90 15.36 -14.49
N ALA A 74 32.15 16.01 -15.38
CA ALA A 74 30.77 15.66 -15.72
C ALA A 74 30.56 14.18 -16.09
N ARG A 75 31.40 13.63 -16.99
CA ARG A 75 31.32 12.22 -17.39
C ARG A 75 31.64 11.25 -16.26
N GLY A 76 32.47 11.68 -15.32
CA GLY A 76 32.89 10.90 -14.14
C GLY A 76 31.76 10.83 -13.12
N ASN A 77 31.14 11.97 -12.81
CA ASN A 77 29.95 12.05 -11.98
C ASN A 77 28.79 11.24 -12.59
N SER A 78 28.57 11.32 -13.91
CA SER A 78 27.54 10.52 -14.58
C SER A 78 27.80 9.01 -14.49
N LEU A 79 29.05 8.56 -14.65
CA LEU A 79 29.38 7.13 -14.56
C LEU A 79 29.32 6.62 -13.11
N LEU A 80 29.68 7.47 -12.13
CA LEU A 80 29.52 7.13 -10.72
C LEU A 80 28.04 7.06 -10.32
N GLY A 81 27.22 7.98 -10.81
CA GLY A 81 25.77 7.92 -10.67
C GLY A 81 25.18 6.63 -11.23
N ALA A 82 25.63 6.19 -12.41
CA ALA A 82 25.22 4.90 -12.99
C ALA A 82 25.65 3.69 -12.11
N ILE A 83 26.81 3.75 -11.45
CA ILE A 83 27.22 2.73 -10.47
C ILE A 83 26.33 2.73 -9.23
N HIS A 84 25.99 3.90 -8.70
CA HIS A 84 25.05 4.01 -7.57
C HIS A 84 23.66 3.51 -7.97
N PHE A 85 23.19 3.86 -9.18
CA PHE A 85 21.92 3.39 -9.74
C PHE A 85 21.89 1.86 -9.86
N ALA A 86 22.95 1.24 -10.39
CA ALA A 86 23.04 -0.22 -10.49
C ALA A 86 23.15 -0.93 -9.13
N ARG A 87 23.46 -0.19 -8.06
CA ARG A 87 23.44 -0.67 -6.66
C ARG A 87 22.21 -0.21 -5.89
N GLU A 88 21.24 0.39 -6.58
CA GLU A 88 19.98 0.91 -6.02
C GLU A 88 20.16 1.98 -4.93
N ASP A 89 21.33 2.61 -4.87
CA ASP A 89 21.57 3.79 -4.05
C ASP A 89 21.03 5.02 -4.79
N PHE A 90 19.70 5.08 -4.93
CA PHE A 90 19.01 6.05 -5.77
C PHE A 90 19.23 7.49 -5.33
N ALA A 91 19.37 7.75 -4.03
CA ALA A 91 19.66 9.09 -3.52
C ALA A 91 21.07 9.55 -3.91
N ALA A 92 22.07 8.67 -3.79
CA ALA A 92 23.41 8.99 -4.26
C ALA A 92 23.46 9.08 -5.79
N ALA A 93 22.75 8.21 -6.51
CA ALA A 93 22.67 8.24 -7.97
C ALA A 93 22.12 9.59 -8.46
N GLU A 94 20.99 10.03 -7.92
CA GLU A 94 20.35 11.31 -8.21
C GLU A 94 21.30 12.49 -7.96
N SER A 95 21.92 12.52 -6.78
CA SER A 95 22.89 13.55 -6.43
C SER A 95 24.05 13.61 -7.44
N GLN A 96 24.59 12.46 -7.84
CA GLN A 96 25.68 12.40 -8.80
C GLN A 96 25.24 12.78 -10.22
N PHE A 97 24.04 12.42 -10.65
CA PHE A 97 23.50 12.86 -11.94
C PHE A 97 23.26 14.38 -11.97
N HIS A 98 22.75 14.97 -10.89
CA HIS A 98 22.61 16.43 -10.78
C HIS A 98 23.97 17.14 -10.79
N LYS A 99 25.00 16.59 -10.14
CA LYS A 99 26.38 17.11 -10.24
C LYS A 99 26.90 17.04 -11.67
N ALA A 100 26.68 15.91 -12.36
CA ALA A 100 27.08 15.75 -13.76
C ALA A 100 26.40 16.78 -14.69
N ILE A 101 25.11 17.04 -14.49
CA ILE A 101 24.33 18.03 -15.26
C ILE A 101 24.75 19.46 -14.92
N SER A 102 25.08 19.74 -13.65
CA SER A 102 25.55 21.07 -13.24
C SER A 102 26.92 21.39 -13.85
N ALA A 103 27.79 20.40 -13.94
CA ALA A 103 29.11 20.52 -14.54
C ALA A 103 29.07 20.63 -16.07
N ASP A 104 28.22 19.86 -16.75
CA ASP A 104 27.98 19.95 -18.19
C ASP A 104 26.48 19.79 -18.51
N PRO A 105 25.74 20.91 -18.63
CA PRO A 105 24.32 20.87 -18.95
C PRO A 105 24.00 20.27 -20.32
N ALA A 106 24.98 20.18 -21.23
CA ALA A 106 24.83 19.62 -22.57
C ALA A 106 25.18 18.12 -22.64
N LEU A 107 25.53 17.48 -21.51
CA LEU A 107 25.85 16.06 -21.48
C LEU A 107 24.59 15.19 -21.58
N ALA A 108 24.24 14.77 -22.80
CA ALA A 108 23.05 13.96 -23.09
C ALA A 108 22.97 12.69 -22.22
N ALA A 109 24.10 12.01 -21.99
CA ALA A 109 24.18 10.81 -21.17
C ALA A 109 23.73 11.04 -19.70
N ALA A 110 24.02 12.21 -19.11
CA ALA A 110 23.63 12.51 -17.74
C ALA A 110 22.12 12.72 -17.60
N HIS A 111 21.51 13.45 -18.55
CA HIS A 111 20.06 13.59 -18.64
C HIS A 111 19.38 12.23 -18.89
N ASN A 112 19.90 11.40 -19.79
CA ASN A 112 19.36 10.06 -20.02
C ASN A 112 19.42 9.17 -18.76
N ASN A 113 20.55 9.20 -18.04
CA ASN A 113 20.68 8.39 -16.83
C ASN A 113 19.80 8.88 -15.67
N LEU A 114 19.60 10.19 -15.54
CA LEU A 114 18.61 10.75 -14.62
C LEU A 114 17.18 10.36 -15.03
N GLY A 115 16.88 10.35 -16.34
CA GLY A 115 15.63 9.84 -16.86
C GLY A 115 15.40 8.36 -16.53
N ASN A 116 16.44 7.52 -16.61
CA ASN A 116 16.36 6.12 -16.18
C ASN A 116 16.07 5.99 -14.69
N LEU A 117 16.63 6.87 -13.86
CA LEU A 117 16.33 6.91 -12.44
C LEU A 117 14.85 7.24 -12.18
N PHE A 118 14.30 8.25 -12.87
CA PHE A 118 12.88 8.58 -12.75
C PHE A 118 11.98 7.46 -13.30
N LEU A 119 12.38 6.81 -14.40
CA LEU A 119 11.67 5.67 -14.97
C LEU A 119 11.58 4.50 -13.97
N GLU A 120 12.66 4.23 -13.23
CA GLU A 120 12.69 3.20 -12.17
C GLU A 120 11.79 3.57 -10.99
N ARG A 121 11.62 4.86 -10.70
CA ARG A 121 10.67 5.37 -9.71
C ARG A 121 9.23 5.50 -10.24
N GLU A 122 8.99 5.07 -11.48
CA GLU A 122 7.72 5.21 -12.21
C GLU A 122 7.25 6.67 -12.38
N ASP A 123 8.16 7.64 -12.22
CA ASP A 123 7.92 9.05 -12.51
C ASP A 123 8.10 9.31 -14.00
N PHE A 124 7.10 8.88 -14.78
CA PHE A 124 7.14 8.93 -16.23
C PHE A 124 7.24 10.36 -16.77
N ALA A 125 6.68 11.34 -16.07
CA ALA A 125 6.69 12.75 -16.49
C ALA A 125 8.12 13.32 -16.42
N ASN A 126 8.81 13.14 -15.29
CA ASN A 126 10.18 13.59 -15.15
C ASN A 126 11.13 12.75 -16.03
N ALA A 127 10.90 11.44 -16.17
CA ALA A 127 11.67 10.60 -17.09
C ALA A 127 11.60 11.09 -18.54
N GLU A 128 10.39 11.35 -19.05
CA GLU A 128 10.14 11.87 -20.39
C GLU A 128 10.81 13.24 -20.61
N SER A 129 10.69 14.13 -19.63
CA SER A 129 11.36 15.44 -19.64
C SER A 129 12.88 15.30 -19.77
N CYS A 130 13.49 14.42 -18.97
CA CYS A 130 14.91 14.13 -19.01
C CYS A 130 15.35 13.53 -20.36
N TYR A 131 14.61 12.57 -20.92
CA TYR A 131 14.95 12.00 -22.23
C TYR A 131 14.80 13.01 -23.37
N ARG A 132 13.75 13.84 -23.35
CA ARG A 132 13.63 14.96 -24.31
C ARG A 132 14.79 15.93 -24.18
N ARG A 133 15.23 16.22 -22.95
CA ARG A 133 16.41 17.07 -22.73
C ARG A 133 17.68 16.43 -23.27
N ALA A 134 17.87 15.13 -23.09
CA ALA A 134 18.99 14.40 -23.70
C ALA A 134 18.99 14.52 -25.24
N LEU A 135 17.82 14.44 -25.89
CA LEU A 135 17.69 14.61 -27.34
C LEU A 135 17.84 16.06 -27.83
N GLN A 136 17.52 17.05 -26.99
CA GLN A 136 17.84 18.45 -27.30
C GLN A 136 19.35 18.68 -27.30
N CYS A 137 20.07 18.03 -26.37
CA CYS A 137 21.53 18.09 -26.31
C CYS A 137 22.19 17.31 -27.45
N GLU A 138 21.67 16.11 -27.76
CA GLU A 138 22.17 15.25 -28.84
C GLU A 138 20.99 14.56 -29.55
N ALA A 139 20.56 15.10 -30.68
CA ALA A 139 19.37 14.62 -31.42
C ALA A 139 19.48 13.16 -31.91
N GLY A 140 20.70 12.63 -32.03
CA GLY A 140 20.99 11.26 -32.46
C GLY A 140 21.21 10.27 -31.31
N TYR A 141 20.95 10.65 -30.05
CA TYR A 141 21.24 9.81 -28.90
C TYR A 141 20.26 8.61 -28.82
N VAL A 142 20.69 7.47 -29.39
CA VAL A 142 19.88 6.27 -29.64
C VAL A 142 19.23 5.72 -28.37
N GLU A 143 19.94 5.75 -27.25
CA GLU A 143 19.47 5.26 -25.96
C GLU A 143 18.27 6.09 -25.46
N ALA A 144 18.29 7.43 -25.60
CA ALA A 144 17.16 8.28 -25.21
C ALA A 144 15.95 8.12 -26.15
N LEU A 145 16.18 7.91 -27.46
CA LEU A 145 15.09 7.59 -28.41
C LEU A 145 14.37 6.29 -28.00
N ASN A 146 15.13 5.24 -27.67
CA ASN A 146 14.59 3.98 -27.17
C ASN A 146 13.86 4.16 -25.84
N ASN A 147 14.46 4.89 -24.89
CA ASN A 147 13.88 5.08 -23.56
C ASN A 147 12.61 5.94 -23.58
N LEU A 148 12.49 6.90 -24.50
CA LEU A 148 11.21 7.54 -24.80
C LEU A 148 10.19 6.53 -25.31
N GLY A 149 10.60 5.62 -26.20
CA GLY A 149 9.76 4.49 -26.62
C GLY A 149 9.26 3.64 -25.45
N VAL A 150 10.12 3.36 -24.46
CA VAL A 150 9.74 2.63 -23.23
C VAL A 150 8.70 3.41 -22.42
N VAL A 151 8.95 4.69 -22.12
CA VAL A 151 8.02 5.54 -21.36
C VAL A 151 6.67 5.61 -22.05
N LEU A 152 6.66 5.86 -23.36
CA LEU A 152 5.43 5.99 -24.14
C LEU A 152 4.68 4.66 -24.25
N ASN A 153 5.37 3.53 -24.37
CA ASN A 153 4.73 2.21 -24.27
C ASN A 153 4.05 2.01 -22.91
N ARG A 154 4.69 2.41 -21.81
CA ARG A 154 4.11 2.32 -20.45
C ARG A 154 2.93 3.27 -20.24
N GLN A 155 2.95 4.44 -20.88
CA GLN A 155 1.83 5.39 -20.92
C GLN A 155 0.73 4.98 -21.91
N GLY A 156 0.92 3.90 -22.67
CA GLY A 156 -0.04 3.43 -23.69
C GLY A 156 -0.11 4.28 -24.96
N GLN A 157 0.89 5.12 -25.23
CA GLN A 157 1.00 5.95 -26.43
C GLN A 157 1.78 5.20 -27.53
N PHE A 158 1.22 4.12 -28.05
CA PHE A 158 1.95 3.16 -28.87
C PHE A 158 2.39 3.70 -30.24
N GLU A 159 1.63 4.59 -30.87
CA GLU A 159 2.03 5.22 -32.15
C GLU A 159 3.22 6.15 -31.95
N ALA A 160 3.23 6.88 -30.84
CA ALA A 160 4.38 7.73 -30.49
C ALA A 160 5.59 6.84 -30.16
N ALA A 161 5.41 5.78 -29.37
CA ALA A 161 6.45 4.82 -29.03
C ALA A 161 7.06 4.16 -30.28
N GLU A 162 6.22 3.74 -31.23
CA GLU A 162 6.65 3.17 -32.51
C GLU A 162 7.51 4.15 -33.31
N ARG A 163 7.11 5.43 -33.40
CA ARG A 163 7.88 6.45 -34.13
C ARG A 163 9.29 6.60 -33.54
N TRP A 164 9.40 6.72 -32.21
CA TRP A 164 10.69 6.86 -31.55
C TRP A 164 11.54 5.61 -31.64
N CYS A 165 10.96 4.41 -31.48
CA CYS A 165 11.69 3.15 -31.65
C CYS A 165 12.19 2.98 -33.09
N ARG A 166 11.37 3.33 -34.10
CA ARG A 166 11.80 3.33 -35.51
C ARG A 166 12.90 4.34 -35.79
N GLN A 167 12.87 5.51 -35.17
CA GLN A 167 13.95 6.49 -35.29
C GLN A 167 15.26 5.97 -34.67
N ALA A 168 15.18 5.30 -33.50
CA ALA A 168 16.33 4.61 -32.91
C ALA A 168 16.89 3.53 -33.85
N LEU A 169 16.01 2.75 -34.49
CA LEU A 169 16.40 1.71 -35.45
C LEU A 169 16.90 2.26 -36.79
N ALA A 170 16.47 3.46 -37.21
CA ALA A 170 17.02 4.12 -38.39
C ALA A 170 18.49 4.51 -38.17
N LEU A 171 18.86 4.88 -36.94
CA LEU A 171 20.24 5.19 -36.56
C LEU A 171 21.05 3.93 -36.24
N ARG A 172 20.43 2.91 -35.63
CA ARG A 172 21.06 1.63 -35.25
C ARG A 172 20.11 0.46 -35.55
N PRO A 173 20.11 -0.11 -36.78
CA PRO A 173 19.14 -1.12 -37.21
C PRO A 173 19.10 -2.42 -36.39
N GLY A 174 20.22 -2.81 -35.80
CA GLY A 174 20.36 -4.00 -34.94
C GLY A 174 20.17 -3.71 -33.44
N TYR A 175 19.59 -2.57 -33.06
CA TYR A 175 19.44 -2.25 -31.63
C TYR A 175 18.35 -3.09 -30.98
N ALA A 176 18.75 -4.19 -30.31
CA ALA A 176 17.84 -5.16 -29.70
C ALA A 176 16.82 -4.53 -28.74
N GLY A 177 17.23 -3.55 -27.93
CA GLY A 177 16.32 -2.78 -27.05
C GLY A 177 15.18 -2.11 -27.82
N ALA A 178 15.50 -1.39 -28.90
CA ALA A 178 14.51 -0.72 -29.73
C ALA A 178 13.67 -1.70 -30.56
N LEU A 179 14.21 -2.85 -30.97
CA LEU A 179 13.44 -3.92 -31.60
C LEU A 179 12.41 -4.52 -30.63
N ASN A 180 12.81 -4.81 -29.39
CA ASN A 180 11.89 -5.29 -28.36
C ASN A 180 10.79 -4.26 -28.07
N ASN A 181 11.16 -2.99 -27.86
CA ASN A 181 10.19 -1.93 -27.53
C ASN A 181 9.30 -1.57 -28.72
N LEU A 182 9.80 -1.66 -29.96
CA LEU A 182 8.97 -1.62 -31.16
C LEU A 182 8.00 -2.79 -31.18
N GLY A 183 8.44 -4.01 -30.87
CA GLY A 183 7.58 -5.17 -30.73
C GLY A 183 6.44 -4.93 -29.75
N SER A 184 6.74 -4.38 -28.57
CA SER A 184 5.73 -4.00 -27.57
C SER A 184 4.77 -2.92 -28.09
N ALA A 185 5.28 -1.89 -28.77
CA ALA A 185 4.44 -0.86 -29.39
C ALA A 185 3.51 -1.44 -30.47
N LEU A 186 4.01 -2.36 -31.29
CA LEU A 186 3.25 -3.05 -32.33
C LEU A 186 2.20 -3.98 -31.74
N LEU A 187 2.50 -4.68 -30.64
CA LEU A 187 1.47 -5.40 -29.87
C LEU A 187 0.40 -4.44 -29.36
N GLY A 188 0.82 -3.29 -28.84
CA GLY A 188 -0.04 -2.18 -28.42
C GLY A 188 -1.08 -1.79 -29.47
N GLN A 189 -0.67 -1.81 -30.73
CA GLN A 189 -1.49 -1.49 -31.90
C GLN A 189 -2.18 -2.73 -32.53
N ALA A 190 -2.25 -3.86 -31.82
CA ALA A 190 -2.78 -5.14 -32.31
C ALA A 190 -2.09 -5.74 -33.55
N ARG A 191 -0.87 -5.29 -33.90
CA ARG A 191 -0.06 -5.77 -35.05
C ARG A 191 0.82 -6.95 -34.66
N ARG A 192 0.18 -8.04 -34.23
CA ARG A 192 0.80 -9.22 -33.61
C ARG A 192 1.93 -9.85 -34.44
N ALA A 193 1.71 -10.05 -35.75
CA ALA A 193 2.70 -10.72 -36.60
C ALA A 193 4.01 -9.93 -36.70
N GLU A 194 3.92 -8.60 -36.82
CA GLU A 194 5.09 -7.72 -36.87
C GLU A 194 5.79 -7.63 -35.52
N ALA A 195 5.04 -7.68 -34.42
CA ALA A 195 5.64 -7.74 -33.09
C ALA A 195 6.45 -9.03 -32.87
N ILE A 196 5.91 -10.19 -33.27
CA ILE A 196 6.63 -11.47 -33.21
C ILE A 196 7.94 -11.39 -34.01
N ASP A 197 7.91 -10.80 -35.22
CA ASP A 197 9.12 -10.57 -36.02
C ASP A 197 10.14 -9.70 -35.28
N CYS A 198 9.67 -8.58 -34.69
CA CYS A 198 10.53 -7.69 -33.91
C CYS A 198 11.19 -8.39 -32.72
N PHE A 199 10.45 -9.19 -31.94
CA PHE A 199 11.04 -9.94 -30.81
C PHE A 199 12.02 -11.00 -31.29
N ARG A 200 11.73 -11.72 -32.38
CA ARG A 200 12.66 -12.70 -32.96
C ARG A 200 13.94 -12.02 -33.45
N ARG A 201 13.84 -10.86 -34.08
CA ARG A 201 14.99 -10.06 -34.51
C ARG A 201 15.78 -9.53 -33.31
N ALA A 202 15.10 -9.06 -32.26
CA ALA A 202 15.77 -8.66 -31.02
C ALA A 202 16.60 -9.81 -30.43
N LEU A 203 16.07 -11.04 -30.45
CA LEU A 203 16.79 -12.23 -29.99
C LEU A 203 17.91 -12.69 -30.94
N ALA A 204 17.79 -12.40 -32.24
CA ALA A 204 18.87 -12.66 -33.20
C ALA A 204 20.06 -11.71 -32.98
N GLU A 205 19.78 -10.42 -32.71
CA GLU A 205 20.81 -9.41 -32.41
C GLU A 205 21.42 -9.60 -31.02
N GLN A 206 20.59 -9.94 -30.03
CA GLN A 206 21.02 -10.21 -28.66
C GLN A 206 20.42 -11.54 -28.16
N PRO A 207 21.09 -12.67 -28.43
CA PRO A 207 20.69 -13.96 -27.90
C PRO A 207 20.65 -13.94 -26.38
N GLY A 208 19.52 -14.36 -25.81
CA GLY A 208 19.30 -14.39 -24.36
C GLY A 208 18.72 -13.10 -23.77
N MET A 209 18.22 -12.15 -24.56
CA MET A 209 17.53 -10.95 -24.04
C MET A 209 16.22 -11.33 -23.30
N PRO A 210 16.17 -11.26 -21.95
CA PRO A 210 15.05 -11.81 -21.18
C PRO A 210 13.68 -11.21 -21.50
N GLU A 211 13.64 -9.89 -21.74
CA GLU A 211 12.42 -9.14 -22.04
C GLU A 211 11.82 -9.58 -23.38
N ALA A 212 12.65 -9.73 -24.42
CA ALA A 212 12.21 -10.19 -25.73
C ALA A 212 11.74 -11.65 -25.68
N ILE A 213 12.37 -12.50 -24.86
CA ILE A 213 11.92 -13.88 -24.67
C ILE A 213 10.53 -13.91 -24.02
N LEU A 214 10.30 -13.12 -22.96
CA LEU A 214 9.00 -13.08 -22.27
C LEU A 214 7.89 -12.51 -23.15
N ASN A 215 8.15 -11.39 -23.82
CA ASN A 215 7.18 -10.79 -24.72
C ASN A 215 6.83 -11.75 -25.86
N LEU A 216 7.84 -12.46 -26.39
CA LEU A 216 7.61 -13.50 -27.38
C LEU A 216 6.85 -14.69 -26.79
N ALA A 217 7.19 -15.15 -25.58
CA ALA A 217 6.51 -16.23 -24.87
C ALA A 217 5.01 -15.96 -24.67
N GLN A 218 4.70 -14.75 -24.21
CA GLN A 218 3.33 -14.27 -24.02
C GLN A 218 2.53 -14.26 -25.34
N VAL A 219 3.22 -14.06 -26.47
CA VAL A 219 2.60 -13.93 -27.79
C VAL A 219 2.61 -15.23 -28.60
N LEU A 220 3.55 -16.15 -28.41
CA LEU A 220 3.62 -17.38 -29.23
C LEU A 220 2.51 -18.36 -28.87
N GLY A 221 2.13 -18.46 -27.59
CA GLY A 221 0.97 -19.25 -27.13
C GLY A 221 0.98 -20.74 -27.50
N ASP A 222 2.06 -21.25 -28.10
CA ASP A 222 2.33 -22.64 -28.43
C ASP A 222 3.40 -23.14 -27.45
N PRO A 223 3.08 -24.10 -26.56
CA PRO A 223 4.01 -24.68 -25.59
C PRO A 223 5.31 -25.20 -26.21
N GLN A 224 5.27 -25.66 -27.47
CA GLN A 224 6.43 -26.26 -28.13
C GLN A 224 7.43 -25.20 -28.61
N GLN A 225 6.94 -24.08 -29.13
CA GLN A 225 7.78 -22.92 -29.44
C GLN A 225 8.27 -22.22 -28.17
N LEU A 226 7.45 -22.23 -27.12
CA LEU A 226 7.79 -21.68 -25.81
C LEU A 226 8.87 -22.51 -25.08
N ALA A 227 8.89 -23.83 -25.25
CA ALA A 227 9.93 -24.69 -24.68
C ALA A 227 11.32 -24.37 -25.26
N GLY A 228 11.42 -24.09 -26.57
CA GLY A 228 12.68 -23.68 -27.21
C GLY A 228 13.21 -22.32 -26.74
N LEU A 229 12.37 -21.50 -26.11
CA LEU A 229 12.78 -20.23 -25.51
C LEU A 229 13.48 -20.42 -24.15
N LEU A 230 13.25 -21.52 -23.43
CA LEU A 230 13.92 -21.79 -22.15
C LEU A 230 15.44 -21.96 -22.29
N ASP A 231 15.91 -22.48 -23.42
CA ASP A 231 17.35 -22.68 -23.66
C ASP A 231 18.09 -21.34 -23.75
N HIS A 232 17.41 -20.27 -24.21
CA HIS A 232 17.98 -18.93 -24.23
C HIS A 232 18.18 -18.38 -22.81
N PHE A 233 17.23 -18.63 -21.90
CA PHE A 233 17.40 -18.22 -20.51
C PHE A 233 18.45 -19.06 -19.76
N ARG A 234 18.54 -20.36 -20.06
CA ARG A 234 19.59 -21.22 -19.50
C ARG A 234 20.97 -20.70 -19.87
N ALA A 235 21.18 -20.30 -21.12
CA ALA A 235 22.44 -19.69 -21.55
C ALA A 235 22.77 -18.38 -20.80
N VAL A 236 21.76 -17.61 -20.38
CA VAL A 236 21.96 -16.41 -19.52
C VAL A 236 22.41 -16.83 -18.13
N LEU A 237 21.73 -17.80 -17.51
CA LEU A 237 22.05 -18.30 -16.18
C LEU A 237 23.40 -19.03 -16.14
N GLU A 238 23.81 -19.71 -17.22
CA GLU A 238 25.15 -20.31 -17.33
C GLU A 238 26.27 -19.26 -17.29
N ARG A 239 26.02 -18.08 -17.87
CA ARG A 239 26.98 -16.96 -17.86
C ARG A 239 26.93 -16.18 -16.56
N ASN A 240 25.76 -16.07 -15.95
CA ASN A 240 25.53 -15.36 -14.70
C ASN A 240 24.48 -16.08 -13.83
N PRO A 241 24.93 -17.05 -13.00
CA PRO A 241 24.03 -17.84 -12.15
C PRO A 241 23.28 -17.00 -11.11
N ASP A 242 23.83 -15.87 -10.69
CA ASP A 242 23.25 -15.02 -9.63
C ASP A 242 22.39 -13.88 -10.22
N SER A 243 21.93 -14.01 -11.47
CA SER A 243 21.08 -13.00 -12.10
C SER A 243 19.63 -13.07 -11.61
N TYR A 244 19.26 -12.18 -10.69
CA TYR A 244 17.89 -11.99 -10.21
C TYR A 244 16.86 -11.94 -11.35
N VAL A 245 17.09 -11.05 -12.34
CA VAL A 245 16.15 -10.83 -13.45
C VAL A 245 15.99 -12.09 -14.29
N ALA A 246 17.08 -12.83 -14.55
CA ALA A 246 17.02 -14.08 -15.29
C ALA A 246 16.24 -15.15 -14.53
N HIS A 247 16.50 -15.33 -13.24
CA HIS A 247 15.74 -16.25 -12.38
C HIS A 247 14.23 -15.92 -12.36
N LEU A 248 13.87 -14.64 -12.18
CA LEU A 248 12.49 -14.20 -12.21
C LEU A 248 11.81 -14.49 -13.56
N ARG A 249 12.50 -14.18 -14.67
CA ARG A 249 11.96 -14.39 -16.03
C ARG A 249 11.82 -15.89 -16.35
N VAL A 250 12.79 -16.72 -15.95
CA VAL A 250 12.71 -18.19 -16.08
C VAL A 250 11.56 -18.75 -15.27
N GLY A 251 11.44 -18.34 -14.00
CA GLY A 251 10.34 -18.76 -13.14
C GLY A 251 8.97 -18.42 -13.74
N THR A 252 8.83 -17.21 -14.28
CA THR A 252 7.61 -16.76 -14.99
C THR A 252 7.31 -17.62 -16.22
N ALA A 253 8.32 -17.88 -17.06
CA ALA A 253 8.16 -18.69 -18.27
C ALA A 253 7.81 -20.16 -17.94
N LEU A 254 8.45 -20.74 -16.93
CA LEU A 254 8.17 -22.10 -16.45
C LEU A 254 6.77 -22.22 -15.87
N HIS A 255 6.29 -21.18 -15.15
CA HIS A 255 4.92 -21.11 -14.67
C HIS A 255 3.91 -21.17 -15.83
N ILE A 256 4.12 -20.37 -16.88
CA ILE A 256 3.27 -20.37 -18.09
C ILE A 256 3.32 -21.73 -18.80
N LEU A 257 4.47 -22.40 -18.78
CA LEU A 257 4.66 -23.75 -19.34
C LEU A 257 4.07 -24.89 -18.50
N GLY A 258 3.55 -24.61 -17.30
CA GLY A 258 3.05 -25.64 -16.39
C GLY A 258 4.13 -26.44 -15.66
N ARG A 259 5.39 -25.97 -15.67
CA ARG A 259 6.53 -26.58 -14.96
C ARG A 259 6.71 -25.94 -13.58
N TRP A 260 5.70 -26.07 -12.74
CA TRP A 260 5.56 -25.28 -11.50
C TRP A 260 6.62 -25.58 -10.42
N ASP A 261 7.12 -26.81 -10.33
CA ASP A 261 8.18 -27.18 -9.38
C ASP A 261 9.51 -26.45 -9.71
N GLU A 262 9.86 -26.42 -11.01
CA GLU A 262 11.03 -25.68 -11.48
C GLU A 262 10.80 -24.16 -11.41
N ALA A 263 9.57 -23.71 -11.68
CA ALA A 263 9.20 -22.31 -11.49
C ALA A 263 9.42 -21.88 -10.03
N GLU A 264 8.99 -22.68 -9.06
CA GLU A 264 9.17 -22.39 -7.63
C GLU A 264 10.65 -22.27 -7.27
N TYR A 265 11.50 -23.17 -7.75
CA TYR A 265 12.94 -23.08 -7.55
C TYR A 265 13.50 -21.74 -8.04
N HIS A 266 13.20 -21.35 -9.28
CA HIS A 266 13.74 -20.11 -9.84
C HIS A 266 13.15 -18.85 -9.18
N LEU A 267 11.87 -18.86 -8.81
CA LEU A 267 11.22 -17.75 -8.12
C LEU A 267 11.72 -17.58 -6.69
N LEU A 268 11.94 -18.68 -5.96
CA LEU A 268 12.57 -18.67 -4.64
C LEU A 268 14.02 -18.18 -4.71
N THR A 269 14.79 -18.60 -5.72
CA THR A 269 16.15 -18.09 -5.92
C THR A 269 16.14 -16.60 -6.27
N ALA A 270 15.21 -16.14 -7.11
CA ALA A 270 15.04 -14.70 -7.38
C ALA A 270 14.73 -13.92 -6.09
N GLU A 271 13.81 -14.42 -5.27
CA GLU A 271 13.51 -13.84 -3.97
C GLU A 271 14.72 -13.85 -3.03
N THR A 272 15.54 -14.91 -3.05
CA THR A 272 16.75 -15.01 -2.21
C THR A 272 17.84 -14.03 -2.68
N LEU A 273 18.02 -13.87 -3.99
CA LEU A 273 18.98 -12.94 -4.58
C LEU A 273 18.58 -11.49 -4.36
N ARG A 274 17.28 -11.19 -4.41
CA ARG A 274 16.72 -9.87 -4.11
C ARG A 274 15.49 -9.99 -3.19
N PRO A 275 15.72 -10.08 -1.88
CA PRO A 275 14.62 -10.17 -0.92
C PRO A 275 13.72 -8.93 -0.97
N GLY A 276 12.41 -9.16 -0.93
CA GLY A 276 11.43 -8.09 -0.95
C GLY A 276 11.08 -7.53 -2.34
N ALA A 277 11.65 -8.07 -3.42
CA ALA A 277 11.29 -7.65 -4.77
C ALA A 277 9.83 -8.01 -5.08
N ALA A 278 8.97 -7.00 -5.21
CA ALA A 278 7.51 -7.17 -5.31
C ALA A 278 7.10 -8.05 -6.49
N GLU A 279 7.75 -7.91 -7.65
CA GLU A 279 7.45 -8.71 -8.85
C GLU A 279 7.74 -10.21 -8.63
N ALA A 280 8.87 -10.54 -8.00
CA ALA A 280 9.22 -11.93 -7.70
C ALA A 280 8.29 -12.55 -6.68
N LEU A 281 7.96 -11.80 -5.62
CA LEU A 281 6.99 -12.22 -4.62
C LEU A 281 5.60 -12.43 -5.23
N ALA A 282 5.11 -11.51 -6.05
CA ALA A 282 3.81 -11.64 -6.72
C ALA A 282 3.78 -12.85 -7.65
N MET A 283 4.83 -13.08 -8.44
CA MET A 283 4.90 -14.24 -9.35
C MET A 283 5.01 -15.57 -8.58
N ARG A 284 5.76 -15.60 -7.47
CA ARG A 284 5.80 -16.77 -6.57
C ARG A 284 4.44 -17.03 -5.93
N GLY A 285 3.72 -15.97 -5.55
CA GLY A 285 2.33 -16.06 -5.10
C GLY A 285 1.40 -16.66 -6.16
N ASN A 286 1.50 -16.24 -7.43
CA ASN A 286 0.75 -16.83 -8.53
C ASN A 286 1.07 -18.32 -8.71
N ASN A 287 2.36 -18.69 -8.61
CA ASN A 287 2.79 -20.09 -8.70
C ASN A 287 2.22 -20.94 -7.56
N ALA A 288 2.28 -20.44 -6.32
CA ALA A 288 1.71 -21.06 -5.15
C ALA A 288 0.19 -21.26 -5.26
N VAL A 289 -0.54 -20.28 -5.80
CA VAL A 289 -1.99 -20.41 -6.09
C VAL A 289 -2.26 -21.58 -7.03
N THR A 290 -1.52 -21.70 -8.13
CA THR A 290 -1.71 -22.80 -9.09
C THR A 290 -1.40 -24.16 -8.46
N MET A 291 -0.34 -24.23 -7.65
CA MET A 291 0.00 -25.43 -6.89
C MET A 291 -0.96 -25.72 -5.73
N GLY A 292 -1.84 -24.78 -5.35
CA GLY A 292 -2.79 -24.90 -4.25
C GLY A 292 -2.19 -24.67 -2.86
N ASP A 293 -1.05 -23.98 -2.76
CA ASP A 293 -0.44 -23.56 -1.49
C ASP A 293 -0.95 -22.16 -1.10
N HIS A 294 -2.06 -22.16 -0.37
CA HIS A 294 -2.77 -20.94 0.03
C HIS A 294 -1.96 -20.06 0.99
N GLU A 295 -1.28 -20.67 1.96
CA GLU A 295 -0.49 -19.94 2.96
C GLU A 295 0.71 -19.24 2.33
N LEU A 296 1.43 -19.94 1.43
CA LEU A 296 2.53 -19.32 0.70
C LEU A 296 2.04 -18.18 -0.18
N ALA A 297 0.93 -18.37 -0.90
CA ALA A 297 0.35 -17.33 -1.75
C ALA A 297 0.03 -16.04 -0.97
N LEU A 298 -0.69 -16.13 0.15
CA LEU A 298 -1.04 -14.97 0.97
C LEU A 298 0.19 -14.28 1.56
N ARG A 299 1.18 -15.04 2.04
CA ARG A 299 2.45 -14.48 2.53
C ARG A 299 3.20 -13.72 1.43
N CYS A 300 3.30 -14.29 0.23
CA CYS A 300 3.95 -13.68 -0.91
C CYS A 300 3.26 -12.37 -1.33
N TYR A 301 1.93 -12.37 -1.51
CA TYR A 301 1.22 -11.14 -1.86
C TYR A 301 1.27 -10.08 -0.75
N GLY A 302 1.14 -10.48 0.52
CA GLY A 302 1.25 -9.57 1.66
C GLY A 302 2.62 -8.88 1.74
N ARG A 303 3.71 -9.59 1.41
CA ARG A 303 5.05 -8.99 1.31
C ARG A 303 5.21 -8.10 0.07
N ALA A 304 4.70 -8.52 -1.08
CA ALA A 304 4.73 -7.73 -2.31
C ALA A 304 4.00 -6.38 -2.12
N LEU A 305 2.84 -6.41 -1.46
CA LEU A 305 2.00 -5.26 -1.17
C LEU A 305 2.68 -4.16 -0.34
N ARG A 306 3.66 -4.52 0.49
CA ARG A 306 4.45 -3.55 1.29
C ARG A 306 5.44 -2.74 0.46
N ARG A 307 5.66 -3.12 -0.80
CA ARG A 307 6.65 -2.52 -1.71
C ARG A 307 6.04 -2.02 -3.02
N GLU A 308 4.85 -2.48 -3.38
CA GLU A 308 4.18 -2.14 -4.64
C GLU A 308 3.41 -0.81 -4.58
N GLN A 309 3.47 -0.03 -5.68
CA GLN A 309 2.65 1.17 -5.86
C GLN A 309 1.42 0.96 -6.77
N GLY A 310 1.42 -0.01 -7.68
CA GLY A 310 0.38 -0.21 -8.72
C GLY A 310 -0.91 -0.93 -8.28
N GLY A 311 -0.98 -1.45 -7.05
CA GLY A 311 -2.17 -2.08 -6.47
C GLY A 311 -2.56 -3.45 -7.04
N GLY A 312 -1.76 -4.02 -7.95
CA GLY A 312 -1.99 -5.33 -8.54
C GLY A 312 -1.81 -6.46 -7.53
N ALA A 313 -0.71 -6.46 -6.77
CA ALA A 313 -0.51 -7.40 -5.67
C ALA A 313 -1.56 -7.22 -4.57
N HIS A 314 -2.06 -5.99 -4.36
CA HIS A 314 -3.18 -5.75 -3.44
C HIS A 314 -4.47 -6.42 -3.92
N SER A 315 -4.82 -6.30 -5.21
CA SER A 315 -5.97 -7.00 -5.82
C SER A 315 -5.81 -8.52 -5.74
N SER A 316 -4.63 -9.06 -6.04
CA SER A 316 -4.35 -10.49 -5.88
C SER A 316 -4.48 -10.93 -4.43
N HIS A 317 -3.95 -10.16 -3.48
CA HIS A 317 -4.12 -10.43 -2.06
C HIS A 317 -5.60 -10.51 -1.67
N LEU A 318 -6.39 -9.48 -2.03
CA LEU A 318 -7.84 -9.46 -1.80
C LEU A 318 -8.54 -10.69 -2.38
N PHE A 319 -8.33 -10.97 -3.67
CA PHE A 319 -8.97 -12.10 -4.33
C PHE A 319 -8.63 -13.44 -3.67
N HIS A 320 -7.37 -13.64 -3.27
CA HIS A 320 -6.93 -14.89 -2.67
C HIS A 320 -7.26 -15.02 -1.17
N ARG A 321 -7.64 -13.93 -0.49
CA ARG A 321 -8.21 -14.02 0.85
C ARG A 321 -9.59 -14.67 0.87
N LEU A 322 -10.33 -14.67 -0.23
CA LEU A 322 -11.64 -15.36 -0.33
C LEU A 322 -11.57 -16.88 -0.16
N TYR A 323 -10.37 -17.47 -0.15
CA TYR A 323 -10.15 -18.90 0.12
C TYR A 323 -9.85 -19.19 1.61
N ASP A 324 -9.67 -18.15 2.43
CA ASP A 324 -9.38 -18.24 3.86
C ASP A 324 -10.66 -18.50 4.67
N PRO A 325 -10.80 -19.65 5.35
CA PRO A 325 -11.99 -19.96 6.15
C PRO A 325 -12.16 -19.05 7.37
N ALA A 326 -11.12 -18.33 7.79
CA ALA A 326 -11.18 -17.41 8.93
C ALA A 326 -11.57 -15.96 8.53
N LEU A 327 -11.77 -15.68 7.24
CA LEU A 327 -12.07 -14.33 6.77
C LEU A 327 -13.51 -13.92 7.12
N ALA A 328 -13.65 -12.90 7.98
CA ALA A 328 -14.94 -12.28 8.24
C ALA A 328 -15.37 -11.36 7.07
N PRO A 329 -16.67 -11.33 6.67
CA PRO A 329 -17.15 -10.47 5.59
C PRO A 329 -16.87 -8.97 5.80
N ALA A 330 -16.99 -8.47 7.04
CA ALA A 330 -16.68 -7.08 7.37
C ALA A 330 -15.19 -6.74 7.22
N ASP A 331 -14.30 -7.70 7.55
CA ASP A 331 -12.85 -7.52 7.37
C ASP A 331 -12.49 -7.45 5.89
N PHE A 332 -13.17 -8.24 5.05
CA PHE A 332 -13.01 -8.20 3.61
C PHE A 332 -13.47 -6.86 3.02
N LEU A 333 -14.66 -6.39 3.40
CA LEU A 333 -15.17 -5.07 2.98
C LEU A 333 -14.17 -3.97 3.33
N LEU A 334 -13.64 -3.98 4.55
CA LEU A 334 -12.67 -3.00 5.01
C LEU A 334 -11.40 -3.03 4.14
N GLU A 335 -10.84 -4.20 3.87
CA GLU A 335 -9.65 -4.32 3.02
C GLU A 335 -9.93 -3.85 1.58
N ALA A 336 -11.11 -4.17 1.03
CA ALA A 336 -11.51 -3.71 -0.30
C ALA A 336 -11.67 -2.17 -0.36
N ARG A 337 -12.22 -1.52 0.68
CA ARG A 337 -12.24 -0.06 0.80
C ARG A 337 -10.83 0.52 0.91
N ILE A 338 -9.96 -0.08 1.72
CA ILE A 338 -8.55 0.34 1.84
C ILE A 338 -7.86 0.29 0.48
N TRP A 339 -8.10 -0.78 -0.30
CA TRP A 339 -7.60 -0.87 -1.67
C TRP A 339 -8.07 0.29 -2.54
N SER A 340 -9.38 0.59 -2.55
CA SER A 340 -9.95 1.67 -3.36
C SER A 340 -9.38 3.02 -2.98
N ILE A 341 -9.27 3.30 -1.68
CA ILE A 341 -8.72 4.57 -1.18
C ILE A 341 -7.25 4.73 -1.58
N LEU A 342 -6.42 3.71 -1.33
CA LEU A 342 -4.98 3.81 -1.55
C LEU A 342 -4.59 3.89 -3.02
N HIS A 343 -5.34 3.20 -3.89
CA HIS A 343 -4.94 3.03 -5.29
C HIS A 343 -5.74 3.89 -6.26
N LEU A 344 -6.93 4.36 -5.86
CA LEU A 344 -7.83 5.11 -6.72
C LEU A 344 -8.18 6.49 -6.13
N GLU A 345 -8.85 6.52 -4.98
CA GLU A 345 -9.49 7.75 -4.46
C GLU A 345 -8.49 8.77 -3.89
N SER A 346 -7.30 8.33 -3.44
CA SER A 346 -6.23 9.23 -2.99
C SER A 346 -5.40 9.83 -4.13
N ARG A 347 -5.51 9.31 -5.36
CA ARG A 347 -4.65 9.68 -6.49
C ARG A 347 -5.32 10.59 -7.52
N ALA A 348 -6.65 10.72 -7.47
CA ALA A 348 -7.39 11.60 -8.37
C ALA A 348 -8.70 12.06 -7.70
N PRO A 349 -9.19 13.28 -7.98
CA PRO A 349 -10.53 13.67 -7.58
C PRO A 349 -11.54 12.74 -8.23
N LEU A 350 -12.47 12.21 -7.43
CA LEU A 350 -13.60 11.42 -7.94
C LEU A 350 -14.30 12.22 -9.05
N ALA A 351 -14.27 11.69 -10.27
CA ALA A 351 -14.84 12.35 -11.42
C ALA A 351 -16.35 12.61 -11.21
N LEU A 352 -16.83 13.77 -11.65
CA LEU A 352 -18.24 14.12 -11.59
C LEU A 352 -19.07 13.09 -12.34
N ARG A 353 -20.08 12.55 -11.66
CA ARG A 353 -21.01 11.59 -12.24
C ARG A 353 -21.67 12.25 -13.46
N ARG A 354 -21.54 11.62 -14.62
CA ARG A 354 -22.16 12.11 -15.85
C ARG A 354 -23.68 12.06 -15.69
N ALA A 355 -24.37 13.16 -16.00
CA ALA A 355 -25.83 13.17 -15.97
C ALA A 355 -26.37 12.21 -17.06
N PRO A 356 -27.37 11.37 -16.74
CA PRO A 356 -28.02 10.55 -17.74
C PRO A 356 -28.73 11.43 -18.78
N PRO A 357 -28.73 11.08 -20.08
CA PRO A 357 -29.60 11.72 -21.07
C PRO A 357 -31.08 11.67 -20.66
N ALA A 358 -31.78 12.80 -20.81
CA ALA A 358 -33.20 12.93 -20.45
C ALA A 358 -34.15 12.03 -21.26
N GLN A 359 -33.74 11.59 -22.46
CA GLN A 359 -34.53 10.70 -23.31
C GLN A 359 -33.62 9.69 -24.02
N ARG A 360 -33.98 8.41 -23.93
CA ARG A 360 -33.23 7.30 -24.53
C ARG A 360 -34.19 6.27 -25.14
N GLN A 361 -33.99 5.92 -26.41
CA GLN A 361 -34.86 4.96 -27.11
C GLN A 361 -34.45 3.51 -26.83
N ARG A 362 -33.15 3.21 -26.95
CA ARG A 362 -32.52 1.93 -26.57
C ARG A 362 -31.46 2.18 -25.51
N LEU A 363 -31.45 1.41 -24.43
CA LEU A 363 -30.40 1.50 -23.42
C LEU A 363 -29.12 0.85 -23.94
N ARG A 364 -27.99 1.57 -23.88
CA ARG A 364 -26.68 1.05 -24.27
C ARG A 364 -26.02 0.35 -23.10
N ILE A 365 -25.84 -0.97 -23.23
CA ILE A 365 -25.21 -1.81 -22.22
C ILE A 365 -23.80 -2.18 -22.70
N GLY A 366 -22.78 -1.86 -21.91
CA GLY A 366 -21.39 -2.25 -22.18
C GLY A 366 -20.96 -3.37 -21.25
N TYR A 367 -20.51 -4.51 -21.79
CA TYR A 367 -19.86 -5.56 -21.01
C TYR A 367 -18.34 -5.47 -21.18
N ILE A 368 -17.60 -5.29 -20.09
CA ILE A 368 -16.13 -5.20 -20.11
C ILE A 368 -15.50 -6.38 -19.36
N SER A 369 -14.60 -7.10 -20.03
CA SER A 369 -13.92 -8.25 -19.43
C SER A 369 -12.68 -8.67 -20.20
N LYS A 370 -11.68 -9.22 -19.49
CA LYS A 370 -10.60 -10.01 -20.10
C LYS A 370 -11.07 -11.38 -20.57
N ASP A 371 -12.21 -11.86 -20.08
CA ASP A 371 -12.57 -13.27 -20.15
C ASP A 371 -13.62 -13.59 -21.22
N LEU A 372 -13.77 -12.73 -22.24
CA LEU A 372 -14.61 -12.97 -23.42
C LEU A 372 -13.92 -13.90 -24.44
N VAL A 373 -13.36 -14.99 -23.93
CA VAL A 373 -12.62 -16.06 -24.62
C VAL A 373 -13.08 -17.40 -24.05
N ARG A 374 -12.46 -18.52 -24.40
CA ARG A 374 -12.65 -19.83 -23.77
C ARG A 374 -12.22 -19.79 -22.30
N HIS A 375 -13.12 -19.30 -21.47
CA HIS A 375 -12.98 -19.09 -20.03
C HIS A 375 -14.34 -19.33 -19.36
N SER A 376 -14.33 -19.55 -18.03
CA SER A 376 -15.54 -19.84 -17.25
C SER A 376 -16.63 -18.76 -17.40
N VAL A 377 -16.24 -17.48 -17.44
CA VAL A 377 -17.14 -16.33 -17.64
C VAL A 377 -17.96 -16.47 -18.93
N ALA A 378 -17.34 -16.93 -20.02
CA ALA A 378 -18.01 -17.06 -21.31
C ALA A 378 -19.17 -18.07 -21.29
N TYR A 379 -19.08 -19.14 -20.49
CA TYR A 379 -20.18 -20.10 -20.34
C TYR A 379 -21.45 -19.50 -19.74
N PHE A 380 -21.36 -18.33 -19.11
CA PHE A 380 -22.51 -17.66 -18.51
C PHE A 380 -22.91 -16.37 -19.23
N ILE A 381 -21.95 -15.62 -19.79
CA ILE A 381 -22.28 -14.35 -20.46
C ILE A 381 -22.63 -14.53 -21.94
N GLU A 382 -22.04 -15.51 -22.64
CA GLU A 382 -22.39 -15.82 -24.04
C GLU A 382 -23.90 -16.03 -24.24
N PRO A 383 -24.61 -16.83 -23.42
CA PRO A 383 -26.05 -17.02 -23.59
C PRO A 383 -26.88 -15.77 -23.25
N VAL A 384 -26.39 -14.87 -22.38
CA VAL A 384 -27.05 -13.59 -22.07
C VAL A 384 -26.97 -12.64 -23.27
N ILE A 385 -25.77 -12.47 -23.82
CA ILE A 385 -25.54 -11.63 -25.01
C ILE A 385 -26.40 -12.13 -26.19
N ALA A 386 -26.58 -13.45 -26.33
CA ALA A 386 -27.39 -14.06 -27.38
C ALA A 386 -28.90 -13.78 -27.28
N HIS A 387 -29.41 -13.44 -26.09
CA HIS A 387 -30.85 -13.35 -25.81
C HIS A 387 -31.33 -11.93 -25.48
N HIS A 388 -30.44 -10.93 -25.54
CA HIS A 388 -30.84 -9.55 -25.36
C HIS A 388 -31.89 -9.11 -26.39
N ASP A 389 -32.85 -8.32 -25.93
CA ASP A 389 -33.85 -7.69 -26.79
C ASP A 389 -33.23 -6.46 -27.47
N HIS A 390 -32.73 -6.68 -28.68
CA HIS A 390 -32.08 -5.63 -29.47
C HIS A 390 -33.04 -4.49 -29.89
N ASP A 391 -34.36 -4.62 -29.73
CA ASP A 391 -35.28 -3.49 -29.97
C ASP A 391 -35.27 -2.50 -28.79
N ARG A 392 -34.86 -2.93 -27.60
CA ARG A 392 -34.85 -2.14 -26.36
C ARG A 392 -33.44 -1.86 -25.82
N PHE A 393 -32.48 -2.70 -26.17
CA PHE A 393 -31.09 -2.61 -25.71
C PHE A 393 -30.14 -2.61 -26.90
N GLU A 394 -29.01 -1.90 -26.77
CA GLU A 394 -27.91 -1.91 -27.73
C GLU A 394 -26.65 -2.39 -26.99
N ILE A 395 -26.07 -3.51 -27.44
CA ILE A 395 -25.09 -4.30 -26.69
C ILE A 395 -23.68 -4.07 -27.22
N TYR A 396 -22.82 -3.56 -26.35
CA TYR A 396 -21.40 -3.34 -26.58
C TYR A 396 -20.59 -4.37 -25.78
N CYS A 397 -19.58 -4.96 -26.41
CA CYS A 397 -18.59 -5.81 -25.75
C CYS A 397 -17.20 -5.19 -25.86
N TYR A 398 -16.55 -4.99 -24.72
CA TYR A 398 -15.18 -4.49 -24.58
C TYR A 398 -14.27 -5.65 -24.13
N SER A 399 -13.59 -6.27 -25.10
CA SER A 399 -12.73 -7.44 -24.87
C SER A 399 -11.31 -7.04 -24.50
N ASN A 400 -10.90 -7.36 -23.27
CA ASN A 400 -9.57 -7.07 -22.74
C ASN A 400 -8.59 -8.24 -22.86
N HIS A 401 -8.79 -9.13 -23.85
CA HIS A 401 -7.90 -10.28 -24.09
C HIS A 401 -7.00 -10.09 -25.32
N PRO A 402 -5.68 -10.34 -25.22
CA PRO A 402 -4.74 -10.13 -26.33
C PRO A 402 -4.81 -11.20 -27.44
N LYS A 403 -5.56 -12.30 -27.22
CA LYS A 403 -5.69 -13.42 -28.15
C LYS A 403 -7.16 -13.86 -28.21
N PRO A 404 -7.97 -13.35 -29.15
CA PRO A 404 -9.33 -13.86 -29.35
C PRO A 404 -9.29 -15.31 -29.83
N ASP A 405 -10.35 -16.06 -29.55
CA ASP A 405 -10.52 -17.44 -29.97
C ASP A 405 -11.93 -17.68 -30.57
N GLU A 406 -12.28 -18.93 -30.83
CA GLU A 406 -13.59 -19.27 -31.40
C GLU A 406 -14.77 -18.87 -30.51
N VAL A 407 -14.58 -18.70 -29.19
CA VAL A 407 -15.61 -18.22 -28.28
C VAL A 407 -15.79 -16.71 -28.45
N SER A 408 -14.69 -15.95 -28.54
CA SER A 408 -14.73 -14.53 -28.83
C SER A 408 -15.50 -14.22 -30.11
N GLU A 409 -15.24 -14.98 -31.19
CA GLU A 409 -15.92 -14.79 -32.47
C GLU A 409 -17.43 -15.10 -32.38
N ARG A 410 -17.84 -16.10 -31.60
CA ARG A 410 -19.27 -16.38 -31.36
C ARG A 410 -19.97 -15.27 -30.59
N ILE A 411 -19.32 -14.72 -29.56
CA ILE A 411 -19.87 -13.61 -28.77
C ILE A 411 -19.97 -12.36 -29.65
N LYS A 412 -18.89 -12.05 -30.39
CA LYS A 412 -18.82 -10.92 -31.32
C LYS A 412 -19.93 -10.96 -32.38
N ALA A 413 -20.28 -12.13 -32.90
CA ALA A 413 -21.36 -12.30 -33.87
C ALA A 413 -22.76 -12.01 -33.31
N ARG A 414 -22.92 -11.90 -31.98
CA ARG A 414 -24.20 -11.66 -31.29
C ARG A 414 -24.30 -10.27 -30.66
N ALA A 415 -23.18 -9.59 -30.43
CA ALA A 415 -23.17 -8.21 -29.95
C ALA A 415 -23.48 -7.22 -31.09
N ASP A 416 -24.11 -6.08 -30.79
CA ASP A 416 -24.26 -4.99 -31.76
C ASP A 416 -22.89 -4.36 -32.08
N HIS A 417 -22.01 -4.24 -31.07
CA HIS A 417 -20.68 -3.65 -31.20
C HIS A 417 -19.62 -4.45 -30.44
N TRP A 418 -18.44 -4.56 -31.04
CA TRP A 418 -17.26 -5.19 -30.44
C TRP A 418 -16.08 -4.22 -30.44
N ARG A 419 -15.39 -4.10 -29.30
CA ARG A 419 -14.20 -3.27 -29.09
C ARG A 419 -13.07 -4.14 -28.54
N ASP A 420 -11.97 -4.23 -29.27
CA ASP A 420 -10.74 -4.86 -28.78
C ASP A 420 -9.96 -3.83 -27.96
N ILE A 421 -9.84 -4.06 -26.65
CA ILE A 421 -9.30 -3.09 -25.69
C ILE A 421 -8.09 -3.61 -24.90
N ALA A 422 -7.64 -4.84 -25.17
CA ALA A 422 -6.51 -5.48 -24.47
C ALA A 422 -5.27 -4.60 -24.36
N PHE A 423 -5.06 -3.76 -25.37
CA PHE A 423 -3.91 -2.88 -25.48
C PHE A 423 -4.29 -1.41 -25.48
N VAL A 424 -5.53 -1.04 -25.17
CA VAL A 424 -5.95 0.37 -25.09
C VAL A 424 -5.68 0.90 -23.68
N SER A 425 -5.16 2.13 -23.57
CA SER A 425 -4.93 2.78 -22.27
C SER A 425 -6.26 3.14 -21.60
N ASP A 426 -6.27 3.27 -20.26
CA ASP A 426 -7.48 3.65 -19.55
C ASP A 426 -7.99 5.06 -19.96
N ASP A 427 -7.10 5.98 -20.35
CA ASP A 427 -7.48 7.31 -20.84
C ASP A 427 -8.16 7.30 -22.20
N GLU A 428 -7.67 6.47 -23.11
CA GLU A 428 -8.29 6.32 -24.42
C GLU A 428 -9.60 5.55 -24.31
N LEU A 429 -9.61 4.48 -23.52
CA LEU A 429 -10.80 3.68 -23.28
C LEU A 429 -11.89 4.50 -22.57
N PHE A 430 -11.53 5.37 -21.63
CA PHE A 430 -12.47 6.33 -21.02
C PHE A 430 -13.15 7.19 -22.08
N ARG A 431 -12.36 7.82 -22.96
CA ARG A 431 -12.91 8.65 -24.06
C ARG A 431 -13.77 7.82 -25.01
N GLN A 432 -13.37 6.58 -25.30
CA GLN A 432 -14.11 5.68 -26.17
C GLN A 432 -15.47 5.30 -25.58
N ILE A 433 -15.53 4.87 -24.32
CA ILE A 433 -16.80 4.52 -23.63
C ILE A 433 -17.72 5.75 -23.55
N VAL A 434 -17.15 6.92 -23.26
CA VAL A 434 -17.88 8.19 -23.22
C VAL A 434 -18.48 8.54 -24.59
N ALA A 435 -17.73 8.31 -25.67
CA ALA A 435 -18.14 8.55 -27.06
C ALA A 435 -19.16 7.51 -27.56
N ASP A 436 -18.98 6.23 -27.21
CA ASP A 436 -19.97 5.17 -27.41
C ASP A 436 -21.27 5.50 -26.64
N GLY A 437 -21.19 6.33 -25.61
CA GLY A 437 -22.32 6.84 -24.86
C GLY A 437 -22.99 5.74 -24.06
N ILE A 438 -22.21 4.86 -23.46
CA ILE A 438 -22.70 3.73 -22.65
C ILE A 438 -23.53 4.24 -21.48
N ASP A 439 -24.74 3.69 -21.33
CA ASP A 439 -25.68 4.06 -20.27
C ASP A 439 -25.42 3.22 -19.01
N ILE A 440 -25.17 1.91 -19.18
CA ILE A 440 -24.82 0.99 -18.10
C ILE A 440 -23.58 0.20 -18.49
N LEU A 441 -22.49 0.35 -17.72
CA LEU A 441 -21.25 -0.40 -17.89
C LEU A 441 -21.17 -1.55 -16.88
N ILE A 442 -21.07 -2.79 -17.35
CA ILE A 442 -21.03 -4.01 -16.57
C ILE A 442 -19.60 -4.56 -16.58
N ASP A 443 -18.94 -4.49 -15.44
CA ASP A 443 -17.65 -5.15 -15.19
C ASP A 443 -17.86 -6.62 -14.86
N LEU A 444 -17.17 -7.48 -15.61
CA LEU A 444 -17.19 -8.93 -15.40
C LEU A 444 -15.88 -9.46 -14.81
N SER A 445 -15.00 -8.60 -14.29
CA SER A 445 -13.68 -9.01 -13.83
C SER A 445 -13.42 -8.71 -12.34
N GLY A 446 -13.91 -7.60 -11.78
CA GLY A 446 -13.61 -7.21 -10.40
C GLY A 446 -12.10 -7.21 -10.11
N HIS A 447 -11.64 -7.80 -9.00
CA HIS A 447 -10.20 -7.86 -8.69
C HIS A 447 -9.42 -8.97 -9.42
N THR A 448 -9.99 -9.65 -10.41
CA THR A 448 -9.25 -10.67 -11.18
C THR A 448 -8.21 -10.06 -12.12
N SER A 449 -7.30 -10.88 -12.64
CA SER A 449 -6.19 -10.44 -13.49
C SER A 449 -6.68 -9.73 -14.75
N GLY A 450 -6.12 -8.54 -15.03
CA GLY A 450 -6.46 -7.74 -16.21
C GLY A 450 -7.85 -7.12 -16.17
N ASN A 451 -8.34 -6.81 -14.97
CA ASN A 451 -9.48 -5.93 -14.79
C ASN A 451 -9.18 -4.48 -15.22
N ARG A 452 -10.23 -3.65 -15.24
CA ARG A 452 -10.16 -2.21 -15.56
C ARG A 452 -10.80 -1.38 -14.44
N LEU A 453 -10.56 -1.74 -13.17
CA LEU A 453 -11.16 -1.03 -12.03
C LEU A 453 -10.70 0.43 -11.93
N ALA A 454 -9.45 0.74 -12.30
CA ALA A 454 -8.95 2.13 -12.32
C ALA A 454 -9.73 3.02 -13.32
N LEU A 455 -10.08 2.48 -14.49
CA LEU A 455 -11.00 3.11 -15.43
C LEU A 455 -12.38 3.31 -14.82
N LEU A 456 -12.95 2.29 -14.17
CA LEU A 456 -14.28 2.37 -13.55
C LEU A 456 -14.33 3.44 -12.44
N ALA A 457 -13.23 3.67 -11.72
CA ALA A 457 -13.12 4.72 -10.71
C ALA A 457 -13.45 6.12 -11.26
N ARG A 458 -13.21 6.33 -12.56
CA ARG A 458 -13.44 7.60 -13.27
C ARG A 458 -14.87 7.75 -13.77
N LYS A 459 -15.76 6.79 -13.53
CA LYS A 459 -17.18 6.82 -13.94
C LYS A 459 -17.41 7.15 -15.44
N PRO A 460 -16.81 6.40 -16.40
CA PRO A 460 -17.08 6.60 -17.83
C PRO A 460 -18.56 6.44 -18.24
N ALA A 461 -19.34 5.68 -17.47
CA ALA A 461 -20.79 5.52 -17.63
C ALA A 461 -21.55 6.04 -16.38
N PRO A 462 -22.78 6.56 -16.53
CA PRO A 462 -23.56 7.09 -15.40
C PRO A 462 -23.96 6.01 -14.40
N ILE A 463 -24.14 4.77 -14.87
CA ILE A 463 -24.38 3.57 -14.07
C ILE A 463 -23.28 2.55 -14.35
N GLN A 464 -22.71 2.00 -13.29
CA GLN A 464 -21.73 0.91 -13.37
C GLN A 464 -22.13 -0.22 -12.44
N ALA A 465 -22.00 -1.47 -12.88
CA ALA A 465 -22.27 -2.63 -12.06
C ALA A 465 -21.17 -3.69 -12.18
N ASN A 466 -20.90 -4.41 -11.10
CA ASN A 466 -20.11 -5.63 -11.13
C ASN A 466 -21.03 -6.85 -11.22
N TYR A 467 -20.65 -7.83 -12.03
CA TYR A 467 -21.41 -9.06 -12.23
C TYR A 467 -20.50 -10.24 -12.59
N LEU A 468 -20.86 -11.44 -12.14
CA LEU A 468 -20.36 -12.74 -12.62
C LEU A 468 -18.90 -13.09 -12.26
N GLY A 469 -17.89 -12.44 -12.86
CA GLY A 469 -16.51 -12.95 -12.81
C GLY A 469 -15.78 -12.71 -11.49
N TYR A 470 -16.33 -11.88 -10.60
CA TYR A 470 -15.79 -11.63 -9.27
C TYR A 470 -16.87 -11.78 -8.19
N PRO A 471 -16.70 -12.69 -7.22
CA PRO A 471 -17.78 -13.07 -6.30
C PRO A 471 -17.77 -12.28 -4.98
N ALA A 472 -17.41 -11.00 -4.99
CA ALA A 472 -17.36 -10.15 -3.80
C ALA A 472 -17.50 -8.66 -4.13
N THR A 473 -17.55 -7.80 -3.11
CA THR A 473 -17.51 -6.33 -3.27
C THR A 473 -16.21 -5.90 -3.96
N THR A 474 -16.29 -4.98 -4.91
CA THR A 474 -15.11 -4.30 -5.50
C THR A 474 -14.47 -3.31 -4.52
N GLY A 475 -15.16 -3.01 -3.42
CA GLY A 475 -14.72 -1.99 -2.48
C GLY A 475 -14.81 -0.58 -3.03
N MET A 476 -15.42 -0.33 -4.19
CA MET A 476 -15.40 0.96 -4.87
C MET A 476 -16.75 1.67 -4.81
N ARG A 477 -16.76 2.95 -4.41
CA ARG A 477 -17.97 3.81 -4.52
C ARG A 477 -18.34 4.15 -5.96
N ALA A 478 -17.39 4.01 -6.88
CA ALA A 478 -17.62 4.25 -8.30
C ALA A 478 -18.39 3.09 -8.96
N VAL A 479 -18.52 1.92 -8.34
CA VAL A 479 -19.37 0.83 -8.82
C VAL A 479 -20.71 0.93 -8.09
N ASP A 480 -21.80 1.17 -8.82
CA ASP A 480 -23.10 1.46 -8.20
C ASP A 480 -23.80 0.19 -7.71
N TYR A 481 -23.73 -0.89 -8.49
CA TYR A 481 -24.51 -2.10 -8.27
C TYR A 481 -23.66 -3.36 -8.32
N ARG A 482 -24.06 -4.40 -7.58
CA ARG A 482 -23.61 -5.78 -7.81
C ARG A 482 -24.81 -6.68 -8.07
N ILE A 483 -24.74 -7.45 -9.15
CA ILE A 483 -25.85 -8.32 -9.59
C ILE A 483 -25.66 -9.72 -8.99
N VAL A 484 -26.64 -10.16 -8.21
CA VAL A 484 -26.61 -11.34 -7.33
C VAL A 484 -28.00 -12.00 -7.29
N ASP A 485 -28.22 -12.97 -6.39
CA ASP A 485 -29.55 -13.50 -6.06
C ASP A 485 -29.75 -13.57 -4.53
N CYS A 486 -30.97 -13.88 -4.09
CA CYS A 486 -31.30 -13.96 -2.65
C CYS A 486 -30.65 -15.15 -1.93
N VAL A 487 -30.12 -16.15 -2.65
CA VAL A 487 -29.49 -17.32 -2.03
C VAL A 487 -28.01 -17.05 -1.77
N THR A 488 -27.31 -16.47 -2.75
CA THR A 488 -25.91 -16.06 -2.68
C THR A 488 -25.71 -14.90 -1.72
N ASP A 489 -26.58 -13.88 -1.77
CA ASP A 489 -26.51 -12.70 -0.91
C ASP A 489 -27.88 -12.43 -0.26
N PRO A 490 -28.19 -13.05 0.89
CA PRO A 490 -29.40 -12.78 1.65
C PRO A 490 -29.54 -11.28 2.04
N PRO A 491 -30.76 -10.71 2.09
CA PRO A 491 -30.99 -9.32 2.50
C PRO A 491 -30.51 -9.01 3.92
N ALA A 492 -30.23 -7.73 4.21
CA ALA A 492 -29.72 -7.23 5.50
C ALA A 492 -28.27 -7.65 5.83
N GLU A 493 -27.95 -8.95 5.92
CA GLU A 493 -26.58 -9.35 6.25
C GLU A 493 -25.61 -9.03 5.11
N ALA A 494 -25.95 -9.40 3.87
CA ALA A 494 -25.10 -9.10 2.72
C ALA A 494 -25.08 -7.59 2.42
N ASP A 495 -26.19 -6.88 2.61
CA ASP A 495 -26.25 -5.44 2.31
C ASP A 495 -25.29 -4.62 3.20
N ALA A 496 -25.00 -5.09 4.43
CA ALA A 496 -24.10 -4.43 5.37
C ALA A 496 -22.60 -4.59 5.03
N VAL A 497 -22.25 -5.56 4.18
CA VAL A 497 -20.85 -5.94 3.89
C VAL A 497 -20.47 -5.71 2.42
N ASN A 498 -21.20 -4.83 1.74
CA ASN A 498 -20.96 -4.47 0.35
C ASN A 498 -20.94 -2.95 0.15
N CYS A 499 -20.09 -2.48 -0.77
CA CYS A 499 -20.07 -1.07 -1.15
C CYS A 499 -21.18 -0.75 -2.15
N GLU A 500 -21.41 -1.69 -3.07
CA GLU A 500 -22.40 -1.59 -4.10
C GLU A 500 -23.79 -1.88 -3.54
N THR A 501 -24.82 -1.27 -4.15
CA THR A 501 -26.20 -1.70 -3.91
C THR A 501 -26.43 -3.06 -4.57
N LEU A 502 -26.86 -4.06 -3.79
CA LEU A 502 -27.11 -5.40 -4.30
C LEU A 502 -28.43 -5.47 -5.09
N VAL A 503 -28.34 -5.99 -6.31
CA VAL A 503 -29.48 -6.25 -7.21
C VAL A 503 -29.70 -7.74 -7.28
N ARG A 504 -30.77 -8.21 -6.63
CA ARG A 504 -31.11 -9.63 -6.53
C ARG A 504 -32.03 -10.03 -7.66
N LEU A 505 -31.53 -10.86 -8.57
CA LEU A 505 -32.32 -11.49 -9.62
C LEU A 505 -33.19 -12.62 -9.03
N PRO A 506 -34.35 -12.90 -9.64
CA PRO A 506 -35.17 -14.05 -9.26
C PRO A 506 -34.47 -15.37 -9.65
N ASP A 507 -34.79 -16.43 -8.92
CA ASP A 507 -34.34 -17.82 -9.12
C ASP A 507 -32.83 -18.07 -8.96
N CYS A 508 -32.00 -17.56 -9.88
CA CYS A 508 -30.55 -17.76 -9.88
C CYS A 508 -29.84 -16.54 -10.49
N PHE A 509 -28.67 -16.20 -9.97
CA PHE A 509 -27.87 -15.08 -10.46
C PHE A 509 -27.15 -15.33 -11.78
N VAL A 510 -27.14 -16.57 -12.32
CA VAL A 510 -26.47 -16.92 -13.58
C VAL A 510 -27.33 -17.77 -14.50
N ALA A 511 -27.04 -17.69 -15.81
CA ALA A 511 -27.53 -18.62 -16.83
C ALA A 511 -26.36 -19.40 -17.41
N TYR A 512 -26.37 -20.73 -17.31
CA TYR A 512 -25.27 -21.59 -17.75
C TYR A 512 -25.53 -22.18 -19.14
N GLN A 513 -24.52 -22.12 -20.01
CA GLN A 513 -24.50 -22.81 -21.29
C GLN A 513 -23.52 -24.00 -21.23
N PRO A 514 -24.02 -25.26 -21.26
CA PRO A 514 -23.15 -26.43 -21.26
C PRO A 514 -22.38 -26.58 -22.59
N PRO A 515 -21.18 -27.19 -22.56
CA PRO A 515 -20.44 -27.51 -23.78
C PRO A 515 -21.26 -28.40 -24.73
N PRO A 516 -21.28 -28.10 -26.04
CA PRO A 516 -22.12 -28.82 -27.01
C PRO A 516 -21.68 -30.28 -27.24
N ASP A 517 -20.41 -30.58 -26.96
CA ASP A 517 -19.73 -31.87 -27.12
C ASP A 517 -19.67 -32.69 -25.81
N ALA A 518 -20.51 -32.36 -24.82
CA ALA A 518 -20.56 -33.09 -23.55
C ALA A 518 -20.93 -34.58 -23.75
N PRO A 519 -20.17 -35.52 -23.16
CA PRO A 519 -20.44 -36.95 -23.32
C PRO A 519 -21.76 -37.39 -22.65
N ALA A 520 -22.24 -38.59 -22.97
CA ALA A 520 -23.43 -39.16 -22.34
C ALA A 520 -23.23 -39.36 -20.83
N VAL A 521 -24.32 -39.24 -20.05
CA VAL A 521 -24.29 -39.56 -18.61
C VAL A 521 -24.01 -41.06 -18.45
N SER A 522 -23.03 -41.41 -17.61
CA SER A 522 -22.73 -42.80 -17.28
C SER A 522 -23.46 -43.26 -16.01
N PRO A 523 -23.74 -44.56 -15.86
CA PRO A 523 -24.16 -45.13 -14.57
C PRO A 523 -23.11 -44.84 -13.47
N PRO A 524 -23.52 -44.79 -12.18
CA PRO A 524 -22.58 -44.60 -11.08
C PRO A 524 -21.49 -45.68 -11.06
N PRO A 525 -20.20 -45.30 -10.89
CA PRO A 525 -19.10 -46.25 -10.86
C PRO A 525 -19.18 -47.23 -9.69
N SER A 526 -19.83 -46.85 -8.57
CA SER A 526 -20.08 -47.73 -7.42
C SER A 526 -20.80 -49.03 -7.76
N VAL A 527 -21.69 -49.02 -8.76
CA VAL A 527 -22.40 -50.22 -9.22
C VAL A 527 -21.42 -51.28 -9.75
N LYS A 528 -20.31 -50.84 -10.36
CA LYS A 528 -19.27 -51.74 -10.90
C LYS A 528 -18.13 -51.99 -9.90
N ARG A 529 -17.72 -50.96 -9.15
CA ARG A 529 -16.54 -50.98 -8.28
C ARG A 529 -16.82 -51.55 -6.88
N GLY A 530 -18.08 -51.53 -6.42
CA GLY A 530 -18.49 -52.03 -5.10
C GLY A 530 -18.21 -51.08 -3.94
N TYR A 531 -17.80 -49.84 -4.21
CA TYR A 531 -17.57 -48.78 -3.22
C TYR A 531 -17.94 -47.42 -3.81
N VAL A 532 -18.22 -46.45 -2.95
CA VAL A 532 -18.53 -45.06 -3.35
C VAL A 532 -17.26 -44.30 -3.68
N THR A 533 -17.24 -43.60 -4.82
CA THR A 533 -16.20 -42.65 -5.19
C THR A 533 -16.72 -41.22 -5.07
N PHE A 534 -16.22 -40.49 -4.07
CA PHE A 534 -16.38 -39.04 -4.00
C PHE A 534 -15.42 -38.35 -4.97
N GLY A 535 -15.72 -37.12 -5.40
CA GLY A 535 -14.78 -36.37 -6.23
C GLY A 535 -14.94 -34.87 -6.22
N SER A 536 -13.88 -34.14 -6.57
CA SER A 536 -13.91 -32.70 -6.78
C SER A 536 -12.92 -32.28 -7.87
N PHE A 537 -13.40 -31.58 -8.89
CA PHE A 537 -12.57 -31.10 -10.02
C PHE A 537 -12.30 -29.59 -9.93
N ASN A 538 -12.45 -29.03 -8.73
CA ASN A 538 -12.20 -27.63 -8.44
C ASN A 538 -10.70 -27.28 -8.49
N SER A 539 -10.38 -26.01 -8.71
CA SER A 539 -9.01 -25.50 -8.58
C SER A 539 -8.45 -25.83 -7.19
N LEU A 540 -7.18 -26.23 -7.13
CA LEU A 540 -6.56 -26.74 -5.89
C LEU A 540 -6.49 -25.68 -4.78
N ILE A 541 -6.45 -24.39 -5.13
CA ILE A 541 -6.49 -23.30 -4.15
C ILE A 541 -7.78 -23.29 -3.30
N LYS A 542 -8.88 -23.89 -3.79
CA LYS A 542 -10.13 -24.04 -3.03
C LYS A 542 -10.09 -25.19 -2.02
N VAL A 543 -9.11 -26.09 -2.11
CA VAL A 543 -9.00 -27.28 -1.26
C VAL A 543 -7.96 -27.02 -0.17
N ASN A 544 -8.32 -26.14 0.77
CA ASN A 544 -7.49 -25.79 1.92
C ASN A 544 -7.52 -26.89 3.01
N HIS A 545 -6.79 -26.67 4.11
CA HIS A 545 -6.69 -27.64 5.21
C HIS A 545 -8.06 -27.95 5.87
N GLU A 546 -8.96 -26.97 6.01
CA GLU A 546 -10.29 -27.22 6.57
C GLU A 546 -11.18 -28.06 5.65
N VAL A 547 -11.06 -27.89 4.33
CA VAL A 547 -11.76 -28.71 3.34
C VAL A 547 -11.26 -30.15 3.42
N VAL A 548 -9.94 -30.36 3.45
CA VAL A 548 -9.35 -31.69 3.60
C VAL A 548 -9.84 -32.37 4.89
N ALA A 549 -9.84 -31.65 6.02
CA ALA A 549 -10.35 -32.17 7.28
C ALA A 549 -11.83 -32.57 7.21
N LEU A 550 -12.69 -31.77 6.56
CA LEU A 550 -14.11 -32.13 6.38
C LEU A 550 -14.29 -33.35 5.45
N TRP A 551 -13.57 -33.39 4.34
CA TRP A 551 -13.66 -34.51 3.39
C TRP A 551 -13.08 -35.79 3.97
N ALA A 552 -12.04 -35.72 4.81
CA ALA A 552 -11.54 -36.86 5.56
C ALA A 552 -12.62 -37.42 6.51
N LYS A 553 -13.39 -36.56 7.20
CA LYS A 553 -14.54 -37.00 8.02
C LYS A 553 -15.59 -37.73 7.17
N VAL A 554 -15.87 -37.27 5.95
CA VAL A 554 -16.76 -37.98 5.01
C VAL A 554 -16.19 -39.36 4.66
N LEU A 555 -14.91 -39.45 4.33
CA LEU A 555 -14.25 -40.71 3.99
C LEU A 555 -14.18 -41.69 5.16
N HIS A 556 -14.06 -41.22 6.40
CA HIS A 556 -14.16 -42.05 7.59
C HIS A 556 -15.58 -42.56 7.83
N ALA A 557 -16.58 -41.69 7.64
CA ALA A 557 -17.99 -42.03 7.84
C ALA A 557 -18.53 -43.02 6.79
N VAL A 558 -18.03 -42.96 5.56
CA VAL A 558 -18.38 -43.91 4.48
C VAL A 558 -17.21 -44.87 4.24
N ALA A 559 -17.18 -45.95 5.02
CA ALA A 559 -16.08 -46.92 5.00
C ALA A 559 -15.81 -47.50 3.59
N GLY A 560 -14.54 -47.60 3.23
CA GLY A 560 -14.10 -48.12 1.91
C GLY A 560 -14.31 -47.18 0.73
N SER A 561 -14.89 -45.99 0.93
CA SER A 561 -15.03 -44.99 -0.14
C SER A 561 -13.67 -44.45 -0.61
N ARG A 562 -13.64 -43.85 -1.79
CA ARG A 562 -12.43 -43.20 -2.36
C ARG A 562 -12.72 -41.75 -2.72
N LEU A 563 -11.66 -40.96 -2.89
CA LEU A 563 -11.74 -39.57 -3.33
C LEU A 563 -10.91 -39.35 -4.59
N VAL A 564 -11.55 -38.81 -5.63
CA VAL A 564 -10.90 -38.36 -6.86
C VAL A 564 -10.77 -36.84 -6.84
N LEU A 565 -9.56 -36.32 -6.88
CA LEU A 565 -9.31 -34.89 -7.07
C LEU A 565 -8.70 -34.66 -8.45
N LYS A 566 -9.19 -33.65 -9.16
CA LYS A 566 -8.64 -33.25 -10.46
C LYS A 566 -8.22 -31.79 -10.44
N GLY A 567 -6.98 -31.53 -10.83
CA GLY A 567 -6.42 -30.19 -10.89
C GLY A 567 -5.17 -30.15 -11.78
N PHE A 568 -4.91 -29.00 -12.40
CA PHE A 568 -3.77 -28.83 -13.30
C PHE A 568 -2.44 -29.22 -12.64
N ALA A 569 -2.23 -28.78 -11.39
CA ALA A 569 -0.99 -28.98 -10.66
C ALA A 569 -0.70 -30.41 -10.17
N PHE A 570 -1.59 -31.38 -10.39
CA PHE A 570 -1.26 -32.79 -10.11
C PHE A 570 -0.27 -33.41 -11.12
N SER A 571 0.24 -32.65 -12.09
CA SER A 571 1.47 -33.04 -12.83
C SER A 571 2.76 -32.68 -12.10
N SER A 572 2.71 -31.91 -11.01
CA SER A 572 3.84 -31.60 -10.13
C SER A 572 3.95 -32.64 -9.02
N GLN A 573 5.17 -33.14 -8.78
CA GLN A 573 5.38 -34.15 -7.73
C GLN A 573 5.22 -33.53 -6.34
N ALA A 574 5.72 -32.30 -6.14
CA ALA A 574 5.58 -31.60 -4.86
C ALA A 574 4.10 -31.36 -4.49
N THR A 575 3.25 -31.08 -5.48
CA THR A 575 1.81 -30.91 -5.26
C THR A 575 1.14 -32.24 -4.89
N LEU A 576 1.50 -33.34 -5.57
CA LEU A 576 1.00 -34.69 -5.24
C LEU A 576 1.35 -35.06 -3.79
N ASP A 577 2.62 -34.92 -3.42
CA ASP A 577 3.14 -35.28 -2.10
C ASP A 577 2.44 -34.46 -1.01
N ARG A 578 2.31 -33.14 -1.20
CA ARG A 578 1.64 -32.26 -0.24
C ARG A 578 0.18 -32.65 0.01
N PHE A 579 -0.59 -32.93 -1.04
CA PHE A 579 -1.99 -33.35 -0.86
C PHE A 579 -2.08 -34.73 -0.19
N ILE A 580 -1.21 -35.68 -0.56
CA ILE A 580 -1.14 -36.99 0.11
C ILE A 580 -0.83 -36.81 1.60
N GLU A 581 0.13 -35.95 1.95
CA GLU A 581 0.51 -35.65 3.34
C GLU A 581 -0.63 -34.99 4.13
N MET A 582 -1.34 -34.03 3.54
CA MET A 582 -2.50 -33.38 4.16
C MET A 582 -3.58 -34.41 4.52
N PHE A 583 -3.93 -35.32 3.61
CA PHE A 583 -4.91 -36.37 3.87
C PHE A 583 -4.39 -37.44 4.83
N ALA A 584 -3.09 -37.78 4.76
CA ALA A 584 -2.46 -38.72 5.70
C ALA A 584 -2.47 -38.17 7.14
N GLY A 585 -2.30 -36.85 7.31
CA GLY A 585 -2.43 -36.16 8.60
C GLY A 585 -3.82 -36.32 9.23
N GLU A 586 -4.86 -36.49 8.40
CA GLU A 586 -6.24 -36.76 8.82
C GLU A 586 -6.58 -38.28 8.85
N GLY A 587 -5.56 -39.14 8.70
CA GLY A 587 -5.71 -40.59 8.77
C GLY A 587 -6.28 -41.26 7.51
N ILE A 588 -6.22 -40.61 6.35
CA ILE A 588 -6.64 -41.17 5.06
C ILE A 588 -5.41 -41.66 4.29
N SER A 589 -5.39 -42.96 3.97
CA SER A 589 -4.29 -43.58 3.25
C SER A 589 -4.29 -43.22 1.75
N ALA A 590 -3.10 -43.17 1.14
CA ALA A 590 -2.92 -42.77 -0.26
C ALA A 590 -3.67 -43.67 -1.26
N ASP A 591 -3.90 -44.95 -0.95
CA ASP A 591 -4.66 -45.88 -1.81
C ASP A 591 -6.17 -45.55 -1.92
N ARG A 592 -6.67 -44.67 -1.04
CA ARG A 592 -8.03 -44.12 -1.11
C ARG A 592 -8.12 -42.83 -1.93
N LEU A 593 -7.00 -42.29 -2.38
CA LEU A 593 -6.91 -41.05 -3.15
C LEU A 593 -6.56 -41.34 -4.60
N GLU A 594 -7.20 -40.62 -5.51
CA GLU A 594 -6.85 -40.60 -6.92
C GLU A 594 -6.69 -39.14 -7.38
N LEU A 595 -5.46 -38.75 -7.70
CA LEU A 595 -5.11 -37.38 -8.05
C LEU A 595 -4.85 -37.31 -9.57
N MET A 596 -5.75 -36.64 -10.28
CA MET A 596 -5.77 -36.59 -11.75
C MET A 596 -5.28 -35.24 -12.29
N SER A 597 -4.38 -35.27 -13.26
CA SER A 597 -3.95 -34.06 -13.96
C SER A 597 -4.94 -33.61 -15.04
N TRP A 598 -4.60 -32.53 -15.74
CA TRP A 598 -5.38 -31.91 -16.79
C TRP A 598 -5.57 -32.83 -18.02
N HIS A 599 -6.65 -32.57 -18.76
CA HIS A 599 -6.96 -33.24 -20.02
C HIS A 599 -7.11 -32.20 -21.12
N ALA A 600 -6.52 -32.45 -22.30
CA ALA A 600 -6.43 -31.44 -23.37
C ALA A 600 -7.78 -31.00 -23.93
N GLU A 601 -8.69 -31.96 -24.10
CA GLU A 601 -10.03 -31.72 -24.62
C GLU A 601 -11.07 -31.60 -23.49
N ILE A 602 -12.03 -30.68 -23.67
CA ILE A 602 -13.15 -30.46 -22.73
C ILE A 602 -14.00 -31.73 -22.61
N SER A 603 -14.32 -32.39 -23.73
CA SER A 603 -15.04 -33.67 -23.76
C SER A 603 -14.39 -34.71 -22.85
N GLY A 604 -13.08 -34.90 -22.94
CA GLY A 604 -12.34 -35.83 -22.09
C GLY A 604 -12.21 -35.36 -20.64
N HIS A 605 -12.24 -34.05 -20.37
CA HIS A 605 -12.40 -33.55 -18.99
C HIS A 605 -13.75 -33.95 -18.40
N LEU A 606 -14.84 -33.73 -19.14
CA LEU A 606 -16.20 -34.05 -18.71
C LEU A 606 -16.41 -35.56 -18.54
N GLU A 607 -15.78 -36.38 -19.38
CA GLU A 607 -15.85 -37.84 -19.28
C GLU A 607 -15.33 -38.36 -17.93
N ARG A 608 -14.39 -37.66 -17.29
CA ARG A 608 -13.87 -38.05 -15.95
C ARG A 608 -14.91 -38.02 -14.84
N TYR A 609 -16.00 -37.27 -15.00
CA TYR A 609 -17.11 -37.34 -14.04
C TYR A 609 -17.80 -38.72 -14.02
N SER A 610 -17.57 -39.58 -15.02
CA SER A 610 -18.01 -40.98 -15.00
C SER A 610 -17.32 -41.81 -13.90
N GLU A 611 -16.18 -41.33 -13.38
CA GLU A 611 -15.43 -41.95 -12.30
C GLU A 611 -15.87 -41.50 -10.91
N VAL A 612 -16.84 -40.58 -10.82
CA VAL A 612 -17.32 -39.98 -9.57
C VAL A 612 -18.78 -40.32 -9.34
N ASP A 613 -19.11 -40.86 -8.17
CA ASP A 613 -20.48 -41.13 -7.73
C ASP A 613 -21.15 -39.86 -7.19
N ILE A 614 -20.46 -39.13 -6.29
CA ILE A 614 -20.95 -37.93 -5.60
C ILE A 614 -19.84 -36.88 -5.61
N ALA A 615 -20.16 -35.67 -6.07
CA ALA A 615 -19.21 -34.56 -6.06
C ALA A 615 -19.25 -33.82 -4.71
N LEU A 616 -18.07 -33.45 -4.20
CA LEU A 616 -17.92 -32.64 -3.00
C LEU A 616 -17.49 -31.23 -3.38
N ASP A 617 -18.29 -30.25 -2.98
CA ASP A 617 -18.02 -28.84 -3.20
C ASP A 617 -17.09 -28.30 -2.09
N PRO A 618 -16.02 -27.56 -2.42
CA PRO A 618 -15.17 -26.93 -1.42
C PRO A 618 -15.85 -25.73 -0.73
N PHE A 619 -15.27 -25.32 0.40
CA PHE A 619 -15.64 -24.13 1.18
C PHE A 619 -14.34 -23.49 1.74
N PRO A 620 -14.31 -22.20 2.09
CA PRO A 620 -15.38 -21.21 2.00
C PRO A 620 -15.65 -20.74 0.57
N TYR A 621 -14.91 -21.23 -0.43
CA TYR A 621 -15.13 -20.87 -1.83
C TYR A 621 -15.68 -22.07 -2.61
N ASN A 622 -16.98 -22.03 -2.95
CA ASN A 622 -17.65 -23.08 -3.72
C ASN A 622 -17.23 -23.14 -5.20
N GLY A 623 -17.51 -24.27 -5.84
CA GLY A 623 -17.50 -24.41 -7.30
C GLY A 623 -18.60 -23.59 -7.97
N THR A 624 -18.38 -23.26 -9.24
CA THR A 624 -19.38 -22.58 -10.08
C THR A 624 -19.54 -23.38 -11.37
N THR A 625 -18.61 -23.21 -12.32
CA THR A 625 -18.57 -24.00 -13.56
C THR A 625 -18.43 -25.50 -13.27
N THR A 626 -17.51 -25.88 -12.39
CA THR A 626 -17.27 -27.28 -11.97
C THR A 626 -18.49 -27.93 -11.32
N THR A 627 -19.30 -27.15 -10.59
CA THR A 627 -20.58 -27.60 -10.03
C THR A 627 -21.60 -27.80 -11.15
N CYS A 628 -21.70 -26.86 -12.09
CA CYS A 628 -22.57 -27.00 -13.26
C CYS A 628 -22.18 -28.21 -14.13
N GLU A 629 -20.89 -28.43 -14.35
CA GLU A 629 -20.34 -29.56 -15.10
C GLU A 629 -20.65 -30.90 -14.42
N ALA A 630 -20.48 -31.00 -13.10
CA ALA A 630 -20.82 -32.20 -12.34
C ALA A 630 -22.30 -32.55 -12.50
N LEU A 631 -23.20 -31.58 -12.29
CA LEU A 631 -24.64 -31.77 -12.44
C LEU A 631 -25.00 -32.14 -13.89
N TRP A 632 -24.39 -31.48 -14.87
CA TRP A 632 -24.59 -31.78 -16.29
C TRP A 632 -24.12 -33.18 -16.66
N MET A 633 -23.06 -33.68 -16.03
CA MET A 633 -22.58 -35.06 -16.17
C MET A 633 -23.35 -36.08 -15.32
N GLY A 634 -24.44 -35.65 -14.69
CA GLY A 634 -25.31 -36.51 -13.90
C GLY A 634 -24.75 -36.83 -12.52
N VAL A 635 -23.76 -36.11 -12.02
CA VAL A 635 -23.16 -36.30 -10.69
C VAL A 635 -23.82 -35.35 -9.69
N PRO A 636 -24.51 -35.84 -8.63
CA PRO A 636 -25.03 -34.97 -7.57
C PRO A 636 -23.88 -34.32 -6.80
N VAL A 637 -24.08 -33.06 -6.40
CA VAL A 637 -23.08 -32.27 -5.67
C VAL A 637 -23.57 -32.00 -4.25
N LEU A 638 -22.72 -32.23 -3.25
CA LEU A 638 -22.94 -31.78 -1.88
C LEU A 638 -22.23 -30.45 -1.65
N THR A 639 -22.95 -29.46 -1.14
CA THR A 639 -22.38 -28.13 -0.85
C THR A 639 -22.59 -27.73 0.60
N LEU A 640 -21.66 -26.95 1.13
CA LEU A 640 -21.75 -26.30 2.43
C LEU A 640 -21.96 -24.81 2.20
N ALA A 641 -23.10 -24.29 2.64
CA ALA A 641 -23.41 -22.86 2.54
C ALA A 641 -22.70 -22.09 3.66
N GLY A 642 -21.86 -21.12 3.31
CA GLY A 642 -21.24 -20.18 4.24
C GLY A 642 -21.99 -18.84 4.33
N ASP A 643 -21.25 -17.78 4.65
CA ASP A 643 -21.76 -16.45 5.02
C ASP A 643 -21.47 -15.34 3.99
N HIS A 644 -20.72 -15.63 2.92
CA HIS A 644 -20.44 -14.70 1.83
C HIS A 644 -20.79 -15.30 0.46
N HIS A 645 -20.87 -14.46 -0.57
CA HIS A 645 -21.31 -14.86 -1.92
C HIS A 645 -20.59 -16.11 -2.46
N CYS A 646 -19.25 -16.14 -2.52
CA CYS A 646 -18.54 -17.34 -3.01
C CYS A 646 -18.72 -18.61 -2.15
N ALA A 647 -19.16 -18.50 -0.89
CA ALA A 647 -19.51 -19.65 -0.04
C ALA A 647 -20.95 -20.14 -0.24
N ARG A 648 -21.70 -19.50 -1.14
CA ARG A 648 -23.14 -19.75 -1.32
C ARG A 648 -23.52 -19.97 -2.79
N VAL A 649 -22.56 -19.87 -3.71
CA VAL A 649 -22.78 -20.16 -5.13
C VAL A 649 -23.27 -21.60 -5.33
N GLY A 650 -22.68 -22.58 -4.65
CA GLY A 650 -23.14 -23.96 -4.72
C GLY A 650 -24.60 -24.11 -4.26
N ALA A 651 -24.98 -23.40 -3.19
CA ALA A 651 -26.35 -23.39 -2.68
C ALA A 651 -27.35 -22.79 -3.68
N SER A 652 -27.00 -21.68 -4.34
CA SER A 652 -27.84 -21.07 -5.38
C SER A 652 -28.04 -22.03 -6.56
N LEU A 653 -26.95 -22.59 -7.10
CA LEU A 653 -27.00 -23.51 -8.24
C LEU A 653 -27.84 -24.75 -7.95
N LEU A 654 -27.66 -25.37 -6.78
CA LEU A 654 -28.44 -26.54 -6.38
C LEU A 654 -29.92 -26.18 -6.19
N THR A 655 -30.22 -25.03 -5.57
CA THR A 655 -31.60 -24.57 -5.39
C THR A 655 -32.28 -24.34 -6.74
N ALA A 656 -31.59 -23.73 -7.71
CA ALA A 656 -32.11 -23.50 -9.06
C ALA A 656 -32.46 -24.81 -9.77
N VAL A 657 -31.64 -25.86 -9.62
CA VAL A 657 -31.91 -27.20 -10.19
C VAL A 657 -32.96 -27.99 -9.36
N GLY A 658 -33.35 -27.47 -8.19
CA GLY A 658 -34.29 -28.07 -7.25
C GLY A 658 -33.67 -29.10 -6.30
N LEU A 659 -32.35 -29.11 -6.15
CA LEU A 659 -31.56 -29.98 -5.27
C LEU A 659 -31.21 -29.32 -3.93
N GLY A 660 -32.09 -28.45 -3.42
CA GLY A 660 -31.87 -27.74 -2.15
C GLY A 660 -31.65 -28.67 -0.95
N GLU A 661 -32.09 -29.93 -1.02
CA GLU A 661 -31.86 -30.95 0.02
C GLU A 661 -30.41 -31.43 0.13
N LEU A 662 -29.54 -31.02 -0.80
CA LEU A 662 -28.11 -31.32 -0.82
C LEU A 662 -27.24 -30.14 -0.33
N VAL A 663 -27.90 -29.04 0.07
CA VAL A 663 -27.26 -27.88 0.68
C VAL A 663 -27.19 -28.08 2.19
N SER A 664 -25.99 -28.10 2.73
CA SER A 664 -25.72 -28.27 4.16
C SER A 664 -25.47 -26.92 4.82
N ARG A 665 -25.92 -26.74 6.06
CA ARG A 665 -25.78 -25.50 6.84
C ARG A 665 -24.58 -25.53 7.78
N ASN A 666 -24.05 -26.71 8.05
CA ASN A 666 -22.88 -26.92 8.88
C ASN A 666 -22.14 -28.21 8.46
N LYS A 667 -20.94 -28.38 9.02
CA LYS A 667 -20.03 -29.49 8.72
C LYS A 667 -20.64 -30.87 9.07
N ASP A 668 -21.44 -30.99 10.12
CA ASP A 668 -22.03 -32.27 10.54
C ASP A 668 -23.18 -32.70 9.62
N GLU A 669 -23.99 -31.75 9.18
CA GLU A 669 -25.03 -31.97 8.17
C GLU A 669 -24.41 -32.40 6.84
N PHE A 670 -23.28 -31.80 6.45
CA PHE A 670 -22.54 -32.17 5.24
C PHE A 670 -22.10 -33.64 5.27
N VAL A 671 -21.52 -34.10 6.39
CA VAL A 671 -21.13 -35.50 6.57
C VAL A 671 -22.36 -36.41 6.55
N SER A 672 -23.44 -36.01 7.22
CA SER A 672 -24.70 -36.78 7.26
C SER A 672 -25.32 -36.95 5.87
N HIS A 673 -25.29 -35.90 5.04
CA HIS A 673 -25.74 -35.97 3.65
C HIS A 673 -24.88 -36.89 2.79
N ALA A 674 -23.56 -36.86 2.97
CA ALA A 674 -22.63 -37.77 2.29
C ALA A 674 -22.89 -39.25 2.67
N VAL A 675 -23.10 -39.54 3.95
CA VAL A 675 -23.46 -40.89 4.42
C VAL A 675 -24.77 -41.35 3.80
N ARG A 676 -25.81 -40.52 3.86
CA ARG A 676 -27.14 -40.84 3.30
C ARG A 676 -27.08 -41.18 1.82
N LEU A 677 -26.40 -40.35 1.01
CA LEU A 677 -26.24 -40.61 -0.42
C LEU A 677 -25.35 -41.82 -0.71
N GLY A 678 -24.30 -42.02 0.08
CA GLY A 678 -23.37 -43.13 -0.09
C GLY A 678 -23.92 -44.49 0.33
N SER A 679 -24.94 -44.53 1.20
CA SER A 679 -25.54 -45.78 1.69
C SER A 679 -26.62 -46.39 0.78
N ASP A 680 -27.21 -45.60 -0.13
CA ASP A 680 -28.32 -46.03 -1.01
C ASP A 680 -27.94 -45.89 -2.49
N LEU A 681 -27.21 -46.89 -3.00
CA LEU A 681 -26.69 -46.90 -4.36
C LEU A 681 -27.78 -46.96 -5.43
N GLU A 682 -28.95 -47.55 -5.13
CA GLU A 682 -30.07 -47.64 -6.07
C GLU A 682 -30.71 -46.26 -6.26
N SER A 683 -30.98 -45.54 -5.16
CA SER A 683 -31.47 -44.16 -5.22
C SER A 683 -30.45 -43.23 -5.89
N LEU A 684 -29.16 -43.42 -5.62
CA LEU A 684 -28.09 -42.68 -6.28
C LEU A 684 -28.10 -42.91 -7.80
N ALA A 685 -28.21 -44.16 -8.26
CA ALA A 685 -28.29 -44.48 -9.69
C ALA A 685 -29.52 -43.86 -10.38
N ALA A 686 -30.69 -43.90 -9.71
CA ALA A 686 -31.90 -43.27 -10.21
C ALA A 686 -31.72 -41.74 -10.34
N ARG A 687 -31.14 -41.09 -9.32
CA ARG A 687 -30.86 -39.64 -9.33
C ARG A 687 -29.94 -39.24 -10.47
N ARG A 688 -28.82 -39.96 -10.65
CA ARG A 688 -27.84 -39.65 -11.70
C ARG A 688 -28.43 -39.69 -13.10
N THR A 689 -29.29 -40.69 -13.37
CA THR A 689 -29.91 -40.89 -14.70
C THR A 689 -30.80 -39.71 -15.11
N GLY A 690 -31.56 -39.13 -14.19
CA GLY A 690 -32.49 -38.03 -14.47
C GLY A 690 -31.89 -36.62 -14.36
N LEU A 691 -30.69 -36.48 -13.80
CA LEU A 691 -30.17 -35.18 -13.35
C LEU A 691 -29.89 -34.21 -14.50
N ARG A 692 -29.33 -34.67 -15.63
CA ARG A 692 -29.08 -33.81 -16.80
C ARG A 692 -30.37 -33.20 -17.35
N GLU A 693 -31.43 -34.00 -17.46
CA GLU A 693 -32.73 -33.52 -17.94
C GLU A 693 -33.38 -32.56 -16.94
N ARG A 694 -33.27 -32.88 -15.64
CA ARG A 694 -33.71 -31.97 -14.57
C ARG A 694 -33.02 -30.61 -14.66
N MET A 695 -31.70 -30.59 -14.85
CA MET A 695 -30.93 -29.35 -15.02
C MET A 695 -31.34 -28.60 -16.28
N ARG A 696 -31.56 -29.31 -17.41
CA ARG A 696 -32.03 -28.72 -18.67
C ARG A 696 -33.36 -27.99 -18.54
N CYS A 697 -34.27 -28.49 -17.71
CA CYS A 697 -35.58 -27.90 -17.45
C CYS A 697 -35.59 -26.86 -16.31
N SER A 698 -34.43 -26.54 -15.73
CA SER A 698 -34.32 -25.62 -14.60
C SER A 698 -34.06 -24.17 -15.04
N PRO A 699 -34.33 -23.16 -14.18
CA PRO A 699 -33.97 -21.76 -14.44
C PRO A 699 -32.50 -21.54 -14.81
N LEU A 700 -31.58 -22.40 -14.34
CA LEU A 700 -30.15 -22.30 -14.62
C LEU A 700 -29.82 -22.42 -16.12
N LEU A 701 -30.62 -23.15 -16.91
CA LEU A 701 -30.45 -23.28 -18.36
C LEU A 701 -31.48 -22.47 -19.17
N ASP A 702 -32.35 -21.70 -18.50
CA ASP A 702 -33.31 -20.79 -19.15
C ASP A 702 -32.71 -19.39 -19.33
N ALA A 703 -31.72 -19.30 -20.23
CA ALA A 703 -31.04 -18.04 -20.53
C ALA A 703 -31.97 -16.92 -21.02
N ARG A 704 -33.10 -17.27 -21.66
CA ARG A 704 -34.07 -16.30 -22.17
C ARG A 704 -34.80 -15.63 -21.00
N SER A 705 -35.35 -16.41 -20.07
CA SER A 705 -36.02 -15.84 -18.90
C SER A 705 -35.04 -15.09 -18.01
N PHE A 706 -33.83 -15.63 -17.81
CA PHE A 706 -32.76 -14.95 -17.08
C PHE A 706 -32.44 -13.58 -17.68
N THR A 707 -32.24 -13.50 -19.01
CA THR A 707 -31.89 -12.24 -19.68
C THR A 707 -33.00 -11.20 -19.57
N ARG A 708 -34.27 -11.62 -19.63
CA ARG A 708 -35.43 -10.71 -19.42
C ARG A 708 -35.46 -10.15 -18.00
N ASN A 709 -35.12 -10.95 -17.00
CA ASN A 709 -35.03 -10.49 -15.61
C ASN A 709 -33.86 -9.51 -15.41
N LEU A 710 -32.72 -9.80 -16.04
CA LEU A 710 -31.56 -8.90 -16.05
C LEU A 710 -31.88 -7.55 -16.73
N GLU A 711 -32.56 -7.57 -17.86
CA GLU A 711 -33.04 -6.38 -18.56
C GLU A 711 -34.04 -5.55 -17.74
N ALA A 712 -34.94 -6.22 -17.01
CA ALA A 712 -35.84 -5.55 -16.08
C ALA A 712 -35.05 -4.86 -14.95
N ALA A 713 -34.01 -5.51 -14.45
CA ALA A 713 -33.11 -4.90 -13.46
C ALA A 713 -32.36 -3.68 -14.03
N TYR A 714 -31.83 -3.76 -15.26
CA TYR A 714 -31.21 -2.62 -15.95
C TYR A 714 -32.17 -1.44 -16.12
N ALA A 715 -33.40 -1.71 -16.55
CA ALA A 715 -34.42 -0.67 -16.67
C ALA A 715 -34.76 -0.02 -15.32
N ALA A 716 -34.80 -0.80 -14.23
CA ALA A 716 -35.01 -0.28 -12.89
C ALA A 716 -33.83 0.56 -12.37
N MET A 717 -32.58 0.16 -12.63
CA MET A 717 -31.39 0.96 -12.31
C MET A 717 -31.42 2.30 -13.06
N TRP A 718 -31.78 2.26 -14.35
CA TRP A 718 -31.92 3.46 -15.18
C TRP A 718 -32.99 4.41 -14.63
N GLN A 719 -34.17 3.89 -14.31
CA GLN A 719 -35.27 4.70 -13.79
C GLN A 719 -34.92 5.37 -12.45
N ARG A 720 -34.31 4.63 -11.52
CA ARG A 720 -33.84 5.20 -10.24
C ARG A 720 -32.87 6.37 -10.45
N THR A 721 -31.97 6.22 -11.43
CA THR A 721 -31.00 7.27 -11.77
C THR A 721 -31.68 8.51 -12.35
N LEU A 722 -32.73 8.34 -13.17
CA LEU A 722 -33.55 9.46 -13.68
C LEU A 722 -34.36 10.14 -12.56
N ASP A 723 -34.85 9.38 -11.59
CA ASP A 723 -35.63 9.89 -10.45
C ASP A 723 -34.75 10.64 -9.42
N GLY A 724 -33.44 10.75 -9.66
CA GLY A 724 -32.47 11.31 -8.72
C GLY A 724 -32.25 10.46 -7.47
N GLN A 725 -32.79 9.24 -7.45
CA GLN A 725 -32.61 8.29 -6.36
C GLN A 725 -31.20 7.71 -6.47
N ARG A 726 -30.36 7.99 -5.47
CA ARG A 726 -29.01 7.42 -5.39
C ARG A 726 -29.12 5.89 -5.23
N ALA A 727 -28.14 5.15 -5.74
CA ALA A 727 -27.83 3.84 -5.17
C ALA A 727 -27.33 4.14 -3.75
N GLU A 728 -28.24 4.12 -2.77
CA GLU A 728 -27.90 4.45 -1.39
C GLU A 728 -26.99 3.35 -0.85
N ALA A 729 -25.73 3.69 -0.56
CA ALA A 729 -24.99 2.96 0.45
C ALA A 729 -25.75 3.11 1.79
N PRO A 730 -25.84 2.06 2.63
CA PRO A 730 -26.54 2.19 3.90
C PRO A 730 -25.89 3.31 4.73
N ALA A 731 -26.72 4.28 5.13
CA ALA A 731 -26.44 5.41 6.03
C ALA A 731 -25.55 6.56 5.49
N SER A 732 -26.17 7.51 4.80
CA SER A 732 -26.11 8.93 5.24
C SER A 732 -27.29 9.72 4.66
N ALA A 733 -28.44 9.56 5.30
CA ALA A 733 -29.60 10.40 5.04
C ALA A 733 -29.48 11.72 5.83
N ALA A 734 -29.85 12.80 5.15
CA ALA A 734 -30.15 14.15 5.66
C ALA A 734 -28.96 15.08 5.99
N ILE A 735 -28.64 16.00 5.06
CA ILE A 735 -28.08 17.31 5.42
C ILE A 735 -28.89 18.39 4.71
N GLY A 736 -29.90 18.87 5.41
CA GLY A 736 -30.55 20.15 5.19
C GLY A 736 -30.68 20.83 6.56
N ARG A 737 -29.88 21.88 6.79
CA ARG A 737 -29.43 22.47 8.07
C ARG A 737 -28.26 21.69 8.72
N ALA A 738 -27.16 22.38 9.00
CA ALA A 738 -25.92 21.80 9.50
C ALA A 738 -26.17 21.04 10.82
N ALA A 739 -26.12 19.72 10.77
CA ALA A 739 -26.09 18.90 11.98
C ALA A 739 -24.85 19.29 12.79
N ARG A 740 -25.02 19.44 14.11
CA ARG A 740 -23.93 19.70 15.05
C ARG A 740 -23.74 18.47 15.92
N CYS A 741 -22.53 18.29 16.41
CA CYS A 741 -22.14 17.17 17.24
C CYS A 741 -21.28 17.65 18.42
N THR A 742 -21.60 17.16 19.61
CA THR A 742 -20.82 17.46 20.82
C THR A 742 -19.87 16.31 21.11
N LEU A 743 -18.59 16.60 21.31
CA LEU A 743 -17.58 15.66 21.78
C LEU A 743 -17.16 15.99 23.21
N GLU A 744 -16.63 14.99 23.92
CA GLU A 744 -16.09 15.15 25.26
C GLU A 744 -14.58 14.84 25.24
N LEU A 745 -13.76 15.77 25.72
CA LEU A 745 -12.32 15.61 25.95
C LEU A 745 -12.07 14.93 27.32
N PRO A 746 -10.85 14.40 27.59
CA PRO A 746 -10.57 13.63 28.81
C PRO A 746 -10.91 14.32 30.15
N ASP A 747 -10.87 15.66 30.19
CA ASP A 747 -11.18 16.46 31.38
C ASP A 747 -12.69 16.79 31.54
N ARG A 748 -13.56 16.06 30.83
CA ARG A 748 -15.02 16.28 30.71
C ARG A 748 -15.40 17.61 30.08
N VAL A 749 -14.50 18.17 29.29
CA VAL A 749 -14.74 19.39 28.53
C VAL A 749 -15.51 19.03 27.27
N ARG A 750 -16.65 19.67 27.04
CA ARG A 750 -17.51 19.44 25.88
C ARG A 750 -17.19 20.42 24.76
N ILE A 751 -17.02 19.96 23.53
CA ILE A 751 -16.76 20.79 22.36
C ILE A 751 -17.84 20.54 21.32
N ASP A 752 -18.46 21.62 20.83
CA ASP A 752 -19.58 21.58 19.89
C ASP A 752 -19.10 21.96 18.48
N LEU A 753 -19.23 21.02 17.55
CA LEU A 753 -18.60 21.05 16.23
C LEU A 753 -19.62 20.78 15.12
N PRO A 754 -19.36 21.24 13.88
CA PRO A 754 -20.09 20.74 12.72
C PRO A 754 -19.96 19.21 12.60
N ASP A 755 -21.05 18.52 12.26
CA ASP A 755 -21.06 17.07 12.03
C ASP A 755 -20.46 16.73 10.65
N SER A 756 -19.14 16.92 10.54
CA SER A 756 -18.35 16.67 9.33
C SER A 756 -16.94 16.22 9.70
N LEU A 757 -16.48 15.13 9.10
CA LEU A 757 -15.09 14.67 9.24
C LEU A 757 -14.08 15.46 8.39
N GLU A 758 -14.54 16.49 7.66
CA GLU A 758 -13.67 17.52 7.08
C GLU A 758 -13.35 18.67 8.06
N VAL A 759 -13.93 18.64 9.27
CA VAL A 759 -13.46 19.48 10.39
C VAL A 759 -12.34 18.71 11.09
N MET A 760 -11.13 19.26 11.12
CA MET A 760 -9.95 18.61 11.67
C MET A 760 -10.10 18.36 13.16
N THR A 761 -10.59 19.35 13.92
CA THR A 761 -10.89 19.17 15.35
C THR A 761 -11.84 17.99 15.60
N ARG A 762 -12.89 17.85 14.80
CA ARG A 762 -13.83 16.73 14.93
C ARG A 762 -13.12 15.40 14.66
N TYR A 763 -12.39 15.33 13.55
CA TYR A 763 -11.68 14.13 13.13
C TYR A 763 -10.65 13.69 14.19
N VAL A 764 -9.78 14.60 14.63
CA VAL A 764 -8.68 14.33 15.55
C VAL A 764 -9.20 13.81 16.89
N ILE A 765 -10.21 14.47 17.47
CA ILE A 765 -10.75 14.07 18.78
C ILE A 765 -11.42 12.70 18.69
N GLU A 766 -12.18 12.40 17.62
CA GLU A 766 -12.73 11.05 17.43
C GLU A 766 -11.62 9.99 17.22
N GLU A 767 -10.56 10.34 16.49
CA GLU A 767 -9.45 9.44 16.19
C GLU A 767 -8.63 9.09 17.45
N GLN A 768 -8.28 10.11 18.23
CA GLN A 768 -7.26 10.03 19.28
C GLN A 768 -7.82 10.13 20.70
N GLY A 769 -9.05 10.61 20.86
CA GLY A 769 -9.68 10.87 22.15
C GLY A 769 -9.25 12.18 22.81
N ASP A 770 -8.32 12.93 22.19
CA ASP A 770 -7.82 14.23 22.64
C ASP A 770 -7.18 14.97 21.46
N TRP A 771 -6.74 16.20 21.67
CA TRP A 771 -5.94 16.92 20.66
C TRP A 771 -4.49 16.42 20.62
N PHE A 772 -3.90 16.37 19.41
CA PHE A 772 -2.68 15.59 19.13
C PHE A 772 -1.38 16.22 19.64
N GLU A 773 -1.37 17.50 20.01
CA GLU A 773 -0.16 18.21 20.43
C GLU A 773 0.41 17.71 21.76
N GLN A 774 1.73 17.51 21.79
CA GLN A 774 2.44 16.89 22.92
C GLN A 774 2.56 17.83 24.12
N GLU A 775 2.32 19.13 23.92
CA GLU A 775 2.34 20.17 24.92
C GLU A 775 1.06 20.21 25.78
N ILE A 776 -0.05 19.64 25.32
CA ILE A 776 -1.31 19.67 26.09
C ILE A 776 -1.16 19.07 27.51
N PRO A 777 -0.57 17.87 27.69
CA PRO A 777 -0.31 17.34 29.03
C PRO A 777 0.59 18.25 29.88
N PHE A 778 1.54 18.94 29.25
CA PHE A 778 2.43 19.87 29.94
C PHE A 778 1.66 21.11 30.42
N VAL A 779 0.84 21.69 29.55
CA VAL A 779 -0.01 22.85 29.84
C VAL A 779 -1.03 22.52 30.92
N ARG A 780 -1.69 21.35 30.86
CA ARG A 780 -2.63 20.89 31.91
C ARG A 780 -1.96 20.74 33.29
N ALA A 781 -0.70 20.31 33.31
CA ALA A 781 0.06 20.17 34.56
C ALA A 781 0.63 21.50 35.07
N LEU A 782 0.76 22.50 34.19
CA LEU A 782 1.31 23.81 34.50
C LEU A 782 0.25 24.78 35.02
N LEU A 783 -0.91 24.82 34.37
CA LEU A 783 -1.96 25.80 34.67
C LEU A 783 -2.79 25.37 35.88
N GLY A 784 -3.30 26.36 36.61
CA GLY A 784 -4.17 26.12 37.76
C GLY A 784 -5.14 27.27 38.03
N PRO A 785 -6.05 27.10 39.01
CA PRO A 785 -7.11 28.05 39.28
C PRO A 785 -6.61 29.47 39.52
N GLY A 786 -7.26 30.46 38.89
CA GLY A 786 -6.95 31.89 39.09
C GLY A 786 -5.93 32.47 38.10
N MET A 787 -5.33 31.64 37.24
CA MET A 787 -4.38 32.12 36.23
C MET A 787 -5.08 32.83 35.08
N ASN A 788 -4.38 33.79 34.47
CA ASN A 788 -4.87 34.56 33.32
C ASN A 788 -4.14 34.15 32.04
N VAL A 789 -4.90 33.80 30.99
CA VAL A 789 -4.37 33.15 29.78
C VAL A 789 -4.87 33.83 28.52
N ILE A 790 -4.03 33.88 27.50
CA ILE A 790 -4.39 34.32 26.15
C ILE A 790 -4.21 33.15 25.17
N ASP A 791 -5.18 32.92 24.31
CA ASP A 791 -5.12 31.96 23.21
C ASP A 791 -5.32 32.71 21.88
N VAL A 792 -4.29 32.77 21.04
CA VAL A 792 -4.35 33.39 19.72
C VAL A 792 -4.42 32.29 18.67
N GLY A 793 -5.45 32.34 17.82
CA GLY A 793 -5.84 31.25 16.92
C GLY A 793 -6.61 30.17 17.65
N ALA A 794 -7.64 30.59 18.38
CA ALA A 794 -8.42 29.72 19.24
C ALA A 794 -9.16 28.60 18.47
N ASN A 795 -9.45 28.80 17.18
CA ASN A 795 -10.15 27.84 16.32
C ASN A 795 -11.45 27.35 17.01
N TYR A 796 -11.83 26.09 16.85
CA TYR A 796 -12.98 25.51 17.56
C TYR A 796 -12.77 25.33 19.07
N GLY A 797 -11.59 25.67 19.60
CA GLY A 797 -11.32 25.74 21.03
C GLY A 797 -10.74 24.49 21.68
N ALA A 798 -10.09 23.60 20.92
CA ALA A 798 -9.40 22.44 21.50
C ALA A 798 -8.42 22.85 22.63
N TYR A 799 -7.67 23.93 22.41
CA TYR A 799 -6.86 24.58 23.44
C TYR A 799 -7.68 25.47 24.37
N THR A 800 -8.39 26.47 23.84
CA THR A 800 -9.16 27.44 24.64
C THR A 800 -10.00 26.78 25.75
N LEU A 801 -10.73 25.71 25.44
CA LEU A 801 -11.59 25.04 26.41
C LEU A 801 -10.77 24.25 27.45
N THR A 802 -9.67 23.61 27.03
CA THR A 802 -8.71 22.97 27.95
C THR A 802 -8.10 24.00 28.92
N LEU A 803 -7.67 25.15 28.40
CA LEU A 803 -7.14 26.27 29.19
C LEU A 803 -8.20 26.80 30.17
N GLY A 804 -9.43 27.02 29.69
CA GLY A 804 -10.57 27.45 30.49
C GLY A 804 -10.86 26.51 31.66
N ARG A 805 -10.76 25.19 31.42
CA ARG A 805 -10.92 24.19 32.48
C ARG A 805 -9.83 24.28 33.54
N CYS A 806 -8.57 24.42 33.14
CA CYS A 806 -7.43 24.48 34.07
C CYS A 806 -7.46 25.72 34.97
N VAL A 807 -7.81 26.88 34.40
CA VAL A 807 -7.80 28.15 35.16
C VAL A 807 -9.03 28.37 36.03
N GLY A 808 -10.12 27.64 35.75
CA GLY A 808 -11.38 27.70 36.50
C GLY A 808 -12.02 29.10 36.54
N GLU A 809 -13.17 29.19 37.21
CA GLU A 809 -14.01 30.41 37.26
C GLU A 809 -13.31 31.64 37.88
N THR A 810 -12.23 31.42 38.62
CA THR A 810 -11.45 32.49 39.26
C THR A 810 -10.34 33.04 38.36
N GLY A 811 -10.00 32.34 37.28
CA GLY A 811 -9.06 32.78 36.26
C GLY A 811 -9.78 33.43 35.07
N ARG A 812 -9.04 33.68 33.99
CA ARG A 812 -9.61 34.25 32.76
C ARG A 812 -8.89 33.77 31.51
N VAL A 813 -9.63 33.53 30.43
CA VAL A 813 -9.08 33.22 29.11
C VAL A 813 -9.59 34.23 28.09
N TRP A 814 -8.68 34.83 27.31
CA TRP A 814 -9.03 35.62 26.12
C TRP A 814 -8.66 34.84 24.87
N ALA A 815 -9.66 34.42 24.10
CA ALA A 815 -9.53 33.57 22.92
C ALA A 815 -9.78 34.39 21.65
N PHE A 816 -8.74 34.63 20.86
CA PHE A 816 -8.83 35.36 19.59
C PHE A 816 -9.09 34.40 18.44
N GLU A 817 -10.25 34.56 17.79
CA GLU A 817 -10.67 33.76 16.63
C GLU A 817 -11.25 34.69 15.55
N PRO A 818 -10.58 34.91 14.41
CA PRO A 818 -11.05 35.85 13.40
C PRO A 818 -12.28 35.39 12.61
N SER A 819 -12.55 34.09 12.51
CA SER A 819 -13.67 33.53 11.74
C SER A 819 -14.98 33.62 12.54
N PRO A 820 -15.99 34.39 12.09
CA PRO A 820 -17.24 34.56 12.83
C PRO A 820 -18.00 33.23 13.07
N GLU A 821 -17.94 32.33 12.08
CA GLU A 821 -18.57 31.00 12.17
C GLU A 821 -17.93 30.15 13.27
N VAL A 822 -16.60 30.12 13.31
CA VAL A 822 -15.82 29.33 14.26
C VAL A 822 -15.92 29.94 15.66
N ALA A 823 -15.82 31.27 15.78
CA ALA A 823 -16.03 32.00 17.02
C ALA A 823 -17.43 31.75 17.62
N ALA A 824 -18.48 31.69 16.78
CA ALA A 824 -19.82 31.35 17.23
C ALA A 824 -19.90 29.91 17.76
N ALA A 825 -19.26 28.95 17.10
CA ALA A 825 -19.18 27.57 17.57
C ALA A 825 -18.41 27.43 18.89
N LEU A 826 -17.30 28.16 19.03
CA LEU A 826 -16.51 28.22 20.26
C LEU A 826 -17.34 28.79 21.42
N ARG A 827 -18.08 29.89 21.21
CA ARG A 827 -18.99 30.42 22.25
C ARG A 827 -20.07 29.42 22.66
N GLY A 828 -20.62 28.67 21.71
CA GLY A 828 -21.54 27.57 22.00
C GLY A 828 -20.88 26.53 22.90
N SER A 829 -19.64 26.14 22.59
CA SER A 829 -18.86 25.24 23.43
C SER A 829 -18.59 25.81 24.83
N CYS A 830 -18.26 27.10 24.96
CA CYS A 830 -18.10 27.75 26.26
C CYS A 830 -19.39 27.69 27.10
N ALA A 831 -20.56 27.93 26.47
CA ALA A 831 -21.85 27.84 27.13
C ALA A 831 -22.16 26.42 27.62
N GLU A 832 -21.85 25.39 26.82
CA GLU A 832 -22.02 23.98 27.22
C GLU A 832 -21.14 23.58 28.43
N ASN A 833 -20.08 24.32 28.73
CA ASN A 833 -19.20 24.04 29.87
C ASN A 833 -19.38 25.03 31.03
N ASP A 834 -20.33 25.96 30.95
CA ASP A 834 -20.51 27.05 31.91
C ASP A 834 -19.24 27.94 32.05
N PHE A 835 -18.47 28.10 30.98
CA PHE A 835 -17.21 28.87 30.98
C PHE A 835 -17.43 30.37 30.73
N ALA A 836 -18.11 31.03 31.66
CA ALA A 836 -18.33 32.49 31.61
C ALA A 836 -17.02 33.31 31.72
N HIS A 837 -15.94 32.68 32.20
CA HIS A 837 -14.59 33.27 32.33
C HIS A 837 -13.74 33.16 31.04
N VAL A 838 -14.29 32.58 29.97
CA VAL A 838 -13.65 32.52 28.64
C VAL A 838 -14.29 33.58 27.73
N GLU A 839 -13.49 34.53 27.28
CA GLU A 839 -13.92 35.65 26.42
C GLU A 839 -13.46 35.40 24.98
N VAL A 840 -14.40 35.15 24.07
CA VAL A 840 -14.13 34.90 22.63
C VAL A 840 -14.19 36.22 21.85
N ILE A 841 -13.04 36.60 21.29
CA ILE A 841 -12.80 37.87 20.60
C ILE A 841 -12.71 37.59 19.08
N GLU A 842 -13.64 38.19 18.32
CA GLU A 842 -13.69 38.10 16.86
C GLU A 842 -12.68 39.04 16.18
N ALA A 843 -11.39 38.75 16.32
CA ALA A 843 -10.33 39.50 15.68
C ALA A 843 -9.09 38.64 15.45
N ALA A 844 -8.41 38.85 14.33
CA ALA A 844 -7.04 38.38 14.14
C ALA A 844 -6.08 39.27 14.95
N VAL A 845 -4.96 38.69 15.38
CA VAL A 845 -3.87 39.42 16.04
C VAL A 845 -2.68 39.46 15.09
N ALA A 846 -2.11 40.65 14.86
CA ALA A 846 -0.95 40.86 13.99
C ALA A 846 -0.16 42.10 14.43
N GLU A 847 0.84 42.52 13.62
CA GLU A 847 1.65 43.71 13.91
C GLU A 847 0.82 45.00 13.90
N ARG A 848 -0.17 45.10 12.99
CA ARG A 848 -0.93 46.33 12.70
C ARG A 848 -2.43 46.09 12.82
N SER A 849 -3.16 47.11 13.27
CA SER A 849 -4.63 47.07 13.31
C SER A 849 -5.25 47.46 11.98
N GLY A 850 -6.41 46.89 11.64
CA GLY A 850 -7.13 47.23 10.42
C GLY A 850 -8.12 46.15 10.01
N ARG A 851 -8.21 45.90 8.71
CA ARG A 851 -8.95 44.78 8.13
C ARG A 851 -8.02 43.94 7.27
N ALA A 852 -8.27 42.65 7.23
CA ALA A 852 -7.55 41.71 6.36
C ALA A 852 -8.51 40.66 5.81
N ALA A 853 -8.11 40.01 4.73
CA ALA A 853 -8.84 38.89 4.15
C ALA A 853 -8.50 37.60 4.89
N LEU A 854 -9.51 36.79 5.18
CA LEU A 854 -9.36 35.42 5.66
C LEU A 854 -9.51 34.47 4.47
N VAL A 855 -8.43 33.80 4.09
CA VAL A 855 -8.34 32.95 2.89
C VAL A 855 -8.32 31.48 3.29
N ASP A 856 -9.17 30.66 2.67
CA ASP A 856 -9.22 29.22 2.91
C ASP A 856 -8.13 28.47 2.14
N ARG A 857 -7.30 27.71 2.85
CA ARG A 857 -6.26 26.85 2.27
C ARG A 857 -6.44 25.36 2.57
N GLY A 858 -7.58 24.94 3.10
CA GLY A 858 -7.79 23.52 3.45
C GLY A 858 -8.85 23.23 4.50
N GLY A 859 -9.80 24.14 4.72
CA GLY A 859 -10.81 24.08 5.76
C GLY A 859 -10.72 25.25 6.74
N ALA A 860 -11.73 25.37 7.61
CA ALA A 860 -11.89 26.52 8.50
C ALA A 860 -10.72 26.74 9.48
N GLU A 861 -10.02 25.67 9.85
CA GLU A 861 -8.91 25.67 10.81
C GLU A 861 -7.54 25.91 10.16
N LEU A 862 -7.46 25.92 8.83
CA LEU A 862 -6.22 26.18 8.06
C LEU A 862 -6.33 27.51 7.28
N ARG A 863 -7.18 28.43 7.76
CA ARG A 863 -7.42 29.71 7.11
C ARG A 863 -6.32 30.70 7.48
N GLN A 864 -5.77 31.37 6.47
CA GLN A 864 -4.69 32.34 6.64
C GLN A 864 -5.19 33.78 6.51
N ILE A 865 -4.56 34.68 7.25
CA ILE A 865 -4.81 36.12 7.18
C ILE A 865 -3.89 36.74 6.12
N VAL A 866 -4.47 37.45 5.15
CA VAL A 866 -3.75 38.08 4.04
C VAL A 866 -4.08 39.57 3.95
N PHE A 867 -3.04 40.41 3.86
CA PHE A 867 -3.16 41.87 3.74
C PHE A 867 -3.11 42.32 2.27
N GLU A 868 -4.06 43.19 1.88
CA GLU A 868 -4.35 43.94 0.62
C GLU A 868 -3.65 43.67 -0.75
N SER A 869 -2.48 43.01 -0.87
CA SER A 869 -1.80 42.77 -2.16
C SER A 869 -2.18 41.49 -2.90
N ASP A 870 -2.87 40.54 -2.25
CA ASP A 870 -3.17 39.19 -2.81
C ASP A 870 -4.67 38.78 -2.74
N THR A 871 -5.56 39.71 -2.40
CA THR A 871 -6.98 39.39 -2.15
C THR A 871 -7.79 39.19 -3.44
N ARG A 872 -8.61 38.15 -3.50
CA ARG A 872 -9.53 37.89 -4.63
C ARG A 872 -10.93 38.44 -4.33
N SER A 873 -11.74 38.62 -5.37
CA SER A 873 -13.17 38.96 -5.23
C SER A 873 -13.93 37.79 -4.59
N GLY A 874 -14.16 37.84 -3.27
CA GLY A 874 -14.93 36.83 -2.52
C GLY A 874 -14.47 36.60 -1.08
N ASP A 875 -13.26 37.04 -0.72
CA ASP A 875 -12.67 36.74 0.59
C ASP A 875 -13.37 37.48 1.74
N HIS A 876 -13.60 36.79 2.87
CA HIS A 876 -14.23 37.37 4.05
C HIS A 876 -13.29 38.33 4.78
N GLN A 877 -13.76 39.55 5.05
CA GLN A 877 -12.98 40.61 5.67
C GLN A 877 -13.15 40.63 7.19
N VAL A 878 -12.07 40.33 7.91
CA VAL A 878 -12.03 40.22 9.39
C VAL A 878 -11.33 41.42 10.02
N ALA A 879 -11.65 41.70 11.28
CA ALA A 879 -10.95 42.72 12.05
C ALA A 879 -9.56 42.23 12.47
N VAL A 880 -8.58 43.12 12.44
CA VAL A 880 -7.20 42.85 12.90
C VAL A 880 -6.84 43.83 14.00
N THR A 881 -6.26 43.33 15.10
CA THR A 881 -5.72 44.11 16.22
C THR A 881 -4.28 43.71 16.50
N SER A 882 -3.60 44.40 17.42
CA SER A 882 -2.33 43.98 17.99
C SER A 882 -2.46 43.77 19.50
N LEU A 883 -1.54 42.99 20.09
CA LEU A 883 -1.51 42.77 21.55
C LEU A 883 -1.31 44.07 22.32
N ASP A 884 -0.47 44.99 21.82
CA ASP A 884 -0.24 46.28 22.47
C ASP A 884 -1.51 47.14 22.52
N LEU A 885 -2.22 47.26 21.39
CA LEU A 885 -3.45 48.06 21.30
C LEU A 885 -4.54 47.47 22.19
N TRP A 886 -4.68 46.15 22.19
CA TRP A 886 -5.67 45.50 23.02
C TRP A 886 -5.34 45.60 24.51
N ALA A 887 -4.07 45.41 24.89
CA ALA A 887 -3.64 45.54 26.28
C ALA A 887 -3.87 46.98 26.83
N GLU A 888 -3.65 48.01 26.00
CA GLU A 888 -3.93 49.41 26.34
C GLU A 888 -5.43 49.69 26.50
N ALA A 889 -6.28 49.08 25.67
CA ALA A 889 -7.72 49.29 25.70
C ALA A 889 -8.44 48.46 26.78
N ALA A 890 -8.06 47.19 26.95
CA ALA A 890 -8.72 46.23 27.81
C ALA A 890 -8.25 46.27 29.28
N GLY A 891 -7.08 46.88 29.55
CA GLY A 891 -6.55 46.98 30.91
C GLY A 891 -6.25 45.62 31.55
N TRP A 892 -5.59 44.72 30.81
CA TRP A 892 -5.37 43.35 31.26
C TRP A 892 -4.60 43.23 32.58
N PRO A 893 -4.96 42.25 33.43
CA PRO A 893 -4.19 41.90 34.62
C PRO A 893 -2.83 41.27 34.26
N SER A 894 -2.10 40.76 35.25
CA SER A 894 -0.90 39.96 34.98
C SER A 894 -1.26 38.71 34.20
N ILE A 895 -0.63 38.50 33.04
CA ILE A 895 -0.85 37.31 32.20
C ILE A 895 0.18 36.24 32.56
N ASP A 896 -0.31 35.02 32.78
CA ASP A 896 0.50 33.87 33.21
C ASP A 896 0.96 33.01 32.03
N PHE A 897 0.10 32.81 31.02
CA PHE A 897 0.38 32.00 29.85
C PHE A 897 -0.22 32.60 28.58
N ILE A 898 0.47 32.41 27.45
CA ILE A 898 -0.06 32.76 26.12
C ILE A 898 0.28 31.66 25.11
N LYS A 899 -0.74 31.19 24.38
CA LYS A 899 -0.56 30.37 23.18
C LYS A 899 -0.65 31.27 21.94
N ILE A 900 0.28 31.11 21.01
CA ILE A 900 0.33 31.83 19.74
C ILE A 900 0.42 30.81 18.61
N ASP A 901 -0.67 30.64 17.88
CA ASP A 901 -0.78 29.69 16.77
C ASP A 901 -1.67 30.37 15.73
N ALA A 902 -1.07 31.09 14.79
CA ALA A 902 -1.80 32.03 13.93
C ALA A 902 -1.47 31.80 12.45
N GLU A 903 -1.16 30.55 12.10
CA GLU A 903 -0.97 30.07 10.73
C GLU A 903 0.03 30.93 9.94
N GLY A 904 1.13 31.34 10.59
CA GLY A 904 2.24 32.09 9.99
C GLY A 904 2.35 33.56 10.41
N LEU A 905 1.51 34.04 11.32
CA LEU A 905 1.57 35.42 11.85
C LEU A 905 2.31 35.53 13.19
N GLU A 906 2.95 34.48 13.68
CA GLU A 906 3.51 34.41 15.03
C GLU A 906 4.53 35.53 15.27
N THR A 907 5.41 35.78 14.29
CA THR A 907 6.43 36.84 14.36
C THR A 907 5.79 38.24 14.37
N ASP A 908 4.74 38.45 13.59
CA ASP A 908 4.03 39.73 13.51
C ASP A 908 3.26 40.04 14.79
N ILE A 909 2.69 39.01 15.42
CA ILE A 909 2.03 39.11 16.74
C ILE A 909 3.04 39.57 17.81
N VAL A 910 4.27 39.02 17.80
CA VAL A 910 5.32 39.43 18.73
C VAL A 910 5.73 40.89 18.48
N ARG A 911 5.88 41.30 17.22
CA ARG A 911 6.18 42.70 16.85
C ARG A 911 5.08 43.65 17.30
N GLY A 912 3.82 43.28 17.09
CA GLY A 912 2.62 44.02 17.54
C GLY A 912 2.41 44.01 19.06
N GLY A 913 3.14 43.17 19.79
CA GLY A 913 3.07 43.02 21.25
C GLY A 913 4.32 43.43 22.01
N ARG A 914 5.28 44.14 21.39
CA ARG A 914 6.57 44.47 22.03
C ARG A 914 6.41 45.19 23.38
N ARG A 915 5.46 46.13 23.51
CA ARG A 915 5.23 46.85 24.78
C ARG A 915 4.55 45.94 25.80
N PHE A 916 3.63 45.09 25.37
CA PHE A 916 2.99 44.06 26.17
C PHE A 916 4.03 43.11 26.78
N PHE A 917 4.87 42.46 25.96
CA PHE A 917 5.89 41.51 26.44
C PHE A 917 7.00 42.18 27.25
N ALA A 918 7.31 43.46 27.01
CA ALA A 918 8.23 44.23 27.84
C ALA A 918 7.68 44.42 29.27
N ARG A 919 6.38 44.73 29.41
CA ARG A 919 5.73 44.99 30.70
C ARG A 919 5.29 43.73 31.45
N GLN A 920 4.92 42.68 30.72
CA GLN A 920 4.41 41.42 31.27
C GLN A 920 5.53 40.36 31.34
N SER A 921 5.27 39.22 31.99
CA SER A 921 6.19 38.08 32.04
C SER A 921 5.43 36.73 31.95
N PRO A 922 4.61 36.52 30.90
CA PRO A 922 3.94 35.24 30.70
C PRO A 922 4.94 34.16 30.29
N LEU A 923 4.56 32.89 30.47
CA LEU A 923 5.11 31.80 29.68
C LEU A 923 4.42 31.82 28.31
N VAL A 924 5.20 31.85 27.24
CA VAL A 924 4.70 31.89 25.87
C VAL A 924 4.92 30.53 25.23
N MET A 925 3.92 29.97 24.58
CA MET A 925 4.04 28.84 23.68
C MET A 925 3.66 29.33 22.29
N ALA A 926 4.55 29.20 21.32
CA ALA A 926 4.31 29.70 19.97
C ALA A 926 4.67 28.63 18.94
N GLU A 927 3.85 28.55 17.89
CA GLU A 927 4.13 27.71 16.74
C GLU A 927 5.43 28.18 16.08
N PHE A 928 6.36 27.25 15.91
CA PHE A 928 7.67 27.48 15.31
C PHE A 928 7.78 26.87 13.91
N LEU A 929 6.99 25.83 13.63
CA LEU A 929 6.96 25.14 12.35
C LEU A 929 5.58 25.31 11.72
N ASN A 930 5.47 26.13 10.67
CA ASN A 930 4.25 26.26 9.88
C ASN A 930 4.34 25.30 8.68
N GLY A 931 3.63 24.18 8.76
CA GLY A 931 3.76 23.09 7.80
C GLY A 931 5.18 22.51 7.79
N ALA A 932 5.97 22.80 6.75
CA ALA A 932 7.37 22.39 6.65
C ALA A 932 8.36 23.56 6.81
N GLU A 933 7.86 24.80 6.95
CA GLU A 933 8.67 26.01 7.02
C GLU A 933 8.95 26.39 8.47
N ARG A 934 10.22 26.71 8.75
CA ARG A 934 10.69 27.11 10.07
C ARG A 934 10.60 28.62 10.23
N ASN A 935 10.00 29.09 11.31
CA ASN A 935 9.89 30.51 11.60
C ASN A 935 11.16 31.03 12.33
N ASP A 936 12.25 31.17 11.58
CA ASP A 936 13.54 31.63 12.13
C ASP A 936 13.52 33.04 12.73
N GLY A 937 12.58 33.89 12.30
CA GLY A 937 12.42 35.24 12.83
C GLY A 937 11.93 35.25 14.28
N LEU A 938 11.18 34.23 14.70
CA LEU A 938 10.46 34.20 15.98
C LEU A 938 11.41 34.25 17.18
N ILE A 939 12.48 33.44 17.16
CA ILE A 939 13.49 33.39 18.23
C ILE A 939 14.15 34.76 18.39
N GLY A 940 14.54 35.39 17.28
CA GLY A 940 15.18 36.70 17.30
C GLY A 940 14.32 37.81 17.89
N GLU A 941 13.00 37.80 17.63
CA GLU A 941 12.07 38.77 18.22
C GLU A 941 11.90 38.56 19.73
N PHE A 942 11.78 37.31 20.20
CA PHE A 942 11.67 37.02 21.63
C PHE A 942 12.98 37.26 22.40
N ASP A 943 14.13 36.91 21.82
CA ASP A 943 15.44 37.18 22.41
C ASP A 943 15.67 38.68 22.62
N ALA A 944 15.27 39.52 21.67
CA ALA A 944 15.32 40.98 21.79
C ALA A 944 14.47 41.53 22.96
N LEU A 945 13.46 40.77 23.40
CA LEU A 945 12.59 41.08 24.53
C LEU A 945 13.03 40.41 25.84
N GLY A 946 14.13 39.66 25.83
CA GLY A 946 14.65 38.93 27.00
C GLY A 946 13.90 37.63 27.31
N TYR A 947 13.31 37.00 26.31
CA TYR A 947 12.62 35.71 26.41
C TYR A 947 13.42 34.62 25.68
N PRO A 948 14.38 33.96 26.36
CA PRO A 948 15.09 32.83 25.75
C PRO A 948 14.13 31.70 25.35
N ALA A 949 14.59 30.81 24.47
CA ALA A 949 13.79 29.67 23.99
C ALA A 949 14.07 28.38 24.77
N TRP A 950 13.01 27.61 24.98
CA TRP A 950 13.02 26.25 25.53
C TRP A 950 12.23 25.30 24.63
N ARG A 951 12.64 24.03 24.62
CA ARG A 951 11.88 22.94 24.01
C ARG A 951 11.37 21.97 25.07
N LEU A 952 10.23 21.35 24.80
CA LEU A 952 9.67 20.30 25.64
C LEU A 952 10.35 18.95 25.37
N VAL A 953 10.61 18.19 26.43
CA VAL A 953 10.91 16.76 26.36
C VAL A 953 9.65 16.00 26.81
N PRO A 954 8.80 15.52 25.86
CA PRO A 954 7.45 15.05 26.16
C PRO A 954 7.39 13.93 27.20
N GLY A 955 8.27 12.93 27.10
CA GLY A 955 8.32 11.79 28.03
C GLY A 955 8.71 12.16 29.46
N LEU A 956 9.36 13.31 29.66
CA LEU A 956 9.76 13.82 30.97
C LEU A 956 8.89 14.99 31.44
N GLN A 957 8.09 15.59 30.55
CA GLN A 957 7.34 16.82 30.82
C GLN A 957 8.27 17.90 31.39
N LEU A 958 9.41 18.09 30.74
CA LEU A 958 10.52 18.94 31.18
C LEU A 958 10.95 19.89 30.06
N LEU A 959 11.06 21.17 30.38
CA LEU A 959 11.62 22.17 29.48
C LEU A 959 13.14 22.21 29.59
N ILE A 960 13.82 22.18 28.44
CA ILE A 960 15.27 22.28 28.36
C ILE A 960 15.68 23.40 27.40
N PRO A 961 16.85 24.03 27.62
CA PRO A 961 17.34 25.06 26.70
C PRO A 961 17.44 24.51 25.28
N VAL A 962 17.11 25.36 24.31
CA VAL A 962 17.27 25.04 22.89
C VAL A 962 18.75 25.12 22.51
N ASP A 963 19.20 24.21 21.65
CA ASP A 963 20.53 24.25 21.02
C ASP A 963 20.39 24.32 19.49
N ASP A 964 21.33 25.01 18.84
CA ASP A 964 21.28 25.30 17.40
C ASP A 964 21.31 24.03 16.54
N GLU A 965 22.00 22.99 17.00
CA GLU A 965 22.11 21.70 16.30
C GLU A 965 20.75 21.00 16.25
N THR A 966 20.00 20.99 17.35
CA THR A 966 18.64 20.44 17.41
C THR A 966 17.67 21.22 16.52
N LEU A 967 17.75 22.55 16.49
CA LEU A 967 16.89 23.38 15.64
C LEU A 967 17.18 23.23 14.14
N ALA A 968 18.45 22.99 13.77
CA ALA A 968 18.86 22.79 12.39
C ALA A 968 18.37 21.45 11.84
N ASP A 969 18.44 20.39 12.66
CA ASP A 969 18.19 19.02 12.20
C ASP A 969 16.76 18.52 12.47
N ALA A 970 16.09 18.98 13.54
CA ALA A 970 14.78 18.48 13.96
C ALA A 970 13.97 19.54 14.74
N PRO A 971 13.44 20.58 14.06
CA PRO A 971 12.67 21.64 14.71
C PRO A 971 11.38 21.09 15.34
N PRO A 972 11.04 21.48 16.59
CA PRO A 972 9.76 21.14 17.19
C PRO A 972 8.62 21.95 16.55
N LEU A 973 7.38 21.44 16.65
CA LEU A 973 6.18 22.19 16.23
C LEU A 973 6.07 23.51 17.01
N ASN A 974 6.18 23.42 18.34
CA ASN A 974 6.06 24.55 19.25
C ASN A 974 7.37 24.83 19.99
N LEU A 975 7.68 26.11 20.21
CA LEU A 975 8.71 26.56 21.14
C LEU A 975 8.08 27.29 22.34
N ILE A 976 8.77 27.21 23.48
CA ILE A 976 8.33 27.85 24.72
C ILE A 976 9.32 28.95 25.09
N PHE A 977 8.80 30.13 25.44
CA PHE A 977 9.59 31.31 25.77
C PHE A 977 9.15 31.91 27.11
N CYS A 978 10.08 32.37 27.93
CA CYS A 978 9.81 33.04 29.21
C CYS A 978 11.01 33.85 29.70
N LYS A 979 10.76 34.84 30.56
CA LYS A 979 11.84 35.63 31.16
C LYS A 979 12.62 34.85 32.24
N PRO A 980 13.85 35.24 32.58
CA PRO A 980 14.71 34.53 33.53
C PRO A 980 14.12 34.32 34.94
N GLU A 981 13.27 35.21 35.43
CA GLU A 981 12.55 35.02 36.69
C GLU A 981 11.54 33.88 36.64
N ARG A 982 10.79 33.75 35.54
CA ARG A 982 9.84 32.67 35.32
C ARG A 982 10.56 31.34 35.13
N ALA A 983 11.65 31.34 34.37
CA ALA A 983 12.52 30.18 34.20
C ALA A 983 13.04 29.66 35.56
N ARG A 984 13.48 30.54 36.47
CA ARG A 984 13.92 30.14 37.82
C ARG A 984 12.80 29.53 38.65
N ALA A 985 11.59 30.06 38.57
CA ALA A 985 10.43 29.49 39.26
C ALA A 985 10.08 28.09 38.74
N LEU A 986 10.04 27.91 37.42
CA LEU A 986 9.81 26.61 36.78
C LEU A 986 10.92 25.60 37.11
N ALA A 987 12.17 26.06 37.19
CA ALA A 987 13.29 25.22 37.58
C ALA A 987 13.21 24.76 39.05
N ALA A 988 12.79 25.64 39.95
CA ALA A 988 12.53 25.28 41.35
C ALA A 988 11.38 24.27 41.49
N ALA A 989 10.39 24.32 40.60
CA ALA A 989 9.31 23.35 40.50
C ALA A 989 9.71 22.04 39.78
N GLY A 990 10.96 21.94 39.29
CA GLY A 990 11.45 20.77 38.56
C GLY A 990 10.86 20.61 37.14
N GLN A 991 10.27 21.68 36.59
CA GLN A 991 9.64 21.72 35.26
C GLN A 991 10.56 22.27 34.17
N LEU A 992 11.69 22.89 34.54
CA LEU A 992 12.63 23.51 33.60
C LEU A 992 14.10 23.33 34.02
N MET A 993 15.02 23.27 33.05
CA MET A 993 16.47 23.33 33.28
C MET A 993 17.07 24.68 32.83
N LEU A 994 17.91 25.28 33.67
CA LEU A 994 18.39 26.65 33.48
C LEU A 994 19.64 26.77 32.60
N ALA A 995 20.49 25.75 32.53
CA ALA A 995 21.75 25.83 31.79
C ALA A 995 22.17 24.49 31.18
N THR A 996 22.78 24.55 30.00
CA THR A 996 23.47 23.43 29.35
C THR A 996 24.64 22.89 30.18
N SER A 997 25.28 23.71 31.01
CA SER A 997 26.33 23.26 31.94
C SER A 997 25.83 22.25 33.00
N GLN A 998 24.54 22.29 33.36
CA GLN A 998 23.90 21.27 34.20
C GLN A 998 23.71 19.93 33.46
N ILE A 999 23.78 19.93 32.12
CA ILE A 999 23.82 18.74 31.26
C ILE A 999 25.25 18.19 31.15
N GLN A 1000 26.26 19.08 31.23
CA GLN A 1000 27.68 18.72 31.16
C GLN A 1000 28.24 18.03 32.41
N SER A 1001 27.57 18.13 33.58
CA SER A 1001 28.05 17.49 34.83
C SER A 1001 28.08 15.95 34.77
N GLY A 1002 27.55 15.34 33.71
CA GLY A 1002 27.39 13.89 33.56
C GLY A 1002 26.38 13.31 34.55
N ALA A 1003 25.66 12.27 34.13
CA ALA A 1003 24.98 11.41 35.09
C ALA A 1003 26.01 10.43 35.71
N PRO A 1004 25.89 10.07 37.01
CA PRO A 1004 26.74 9.03 37.58
C PRO A 1004 26.57 7.72 36.79
N GLN A 1005 27.65 6.95 36.65
CA GLN A 1005 27.63 5.69 35.92
C GLN A 1005 26.66 4.71 36.62
N PRO A 1006 25.58 4.27 35.95
CA PRO A 1006 24.64 3.33 36.52
C PRO A 1006 25.22 1.92 36.57
N GLY A 1007 24.80 1.13 37.56
CA GLY A 1007 25.14 -0.29 37.64
C GLY A 1007 24.42 -1.12 36.58
N ILE A 1008 25.01 -2.25 36.19
CA ILE A 1008 24.42 -3.17 35.19
C ILE A 1008 23.10 -3.78 35.68
N ASP A 1009 22.88 -3.85 36.99
CA ASP A 1009 21.62 -4.30 37.61
C ASP A 1009 20.40 -3.51 37.12
N ALA A 1010 20.58 -2.27 36.65
CA ALA A 1010 19.53 -1.48 36.02
C ALA A 1010 18.93 -2.12 34.74
N LEU A 1011 19.60 -3.12 34.17
CA LEU A 1011 19.14 -3.88 33.01
C LEU A 1011 18.31 -5.12 33.37
N ALA A 1012 18.21 -5.50 34.65
CA ALA A 1012 17.42 -6.65 35.07
C ALA A 1012 15.96 -6.55 34.62
N ASP A 1013 15.38 -5.35 34.71
CA ASP A 1013 14.00 -5.07 34.31
C ASP A 1013 13.80 -5.25 32.79
N LEU A 1014 14.82 -4.94 31.98
CA LEU A 1014 14.77 -5.12 30.52
C LEU A 1014 14.61 -6.60 30.15
N PHE A 1015 15.35 -7.49 30.81
CA PHE A 1015 15.29 -8.93 30.56
C PHE A 1015 13.99 -9.57 31.07
N ALA A 1016 13.29 -8.91 32.00
CA ALA A 1016 12.01 -9.37 32.52
C ALA A 1016 10.82 -9.08 31.59
N LEU A 1017 10.98 -8.14 30.64
CA LEU A 1017 9.92 -7.72 29.73
C LEU A 1017 9.45 -8.88 28.82
N PRO A 1018 8.13 -9.00 28.54
CA PRO A 1018 7.57 -10.09 27.75
C PRO A 1018 8.29 -10.36 26.42
N TYR A 1019 8.60 -9.33 25.64
CA TYR A 1019 9.25 -9.50 24.33
C TYR A 1019 10.69 -10.00 24.43
N ALA A 1020 11.43 -9.61 25.48
CA ALA A 1020 12.84 -9.93 25.64
C ALA A 1020 13.07 -11.43 25.94
N ARG A 1021 12.04 -12.15 26.42
CA ARG A 1021 12.14 -13.54 26.86
C ARG A 1021 12.64 -14.49 25.76
N ILE A 1022 12.27 -14.25 24.50
CA ILE A 1022 12.68 -15.12 23.39
C ILE A 1022 14.19 -15.04 23.09
N TRP A 1023 14.84 -13.93 23.46
CA TRP A 1023 16.28 -13.74 23.31
C TRP A 1023 17.05 -13.79 24.64
N ALA A 1024 16.36 -13.99 25.77
CA ALA A 1024 16.94 -13.85 27.10
C ALA A 1024 18.23 -14.66 27.29
N ARG A 1025 18.31 -15.86 26.72
CA ARG A 1025 19.53 -16.69 26.75
C ARG A 1025 20.69 -16.04 25.97
N ALA A 1026 20.48 -15.71 24.70
CA ALA A 1026 21.50 -15.10 23.84
C ALA A 1026 21.99 -13.76 24.40
N TRP A 1027 21.06 -12.95 24.89
CA TRP A 1027 21.35 -11.68 25.53
C TRP A 1027 22.12 -11.84 26.84
N SER A 1028 21.75 -12.81 27.69
CA SER A 1028 22.48 -13.11 28.92
C SER A 1028 23.91 -13.54 28.64
N GLU A 1029 24.14 -14.32 27.58
CA GLU A 1029 25.47 -14.76 27.16
C GLU A 1029 26.31 -13.59 26.62
N CYS A 1030 25.72 -12.70 25.80
CA CYS A 1030 26.34 -11.46 25.29
C CYS A 1030 26.73 -10.48 26.41
N MET A 1031 25.97 -10.48 27.51
CA MET A 1031 26.12 -9.52 28.61
C MET A 1031 27.07 -10.00 29.73
N ARG A 1032 27.69 -11.18 29.61
CA ARG A 1032 28.66 -11.67 30.60
C ARG A 1032 29.94 -10.81 30.62
N PRO A 1033 30.48 -10.48 31.80
CA PRO A 1033 31.74 -9.72 31.93
C PRO A 1033 32.96 -10.41 31.27
N ASP A 1034 32.98 -11.75 31.27
CA ASP A 1034 34.17 -12.57 30.93
C ASP A 1034 34.06 -13.32 29.57
N ALA A 1035 33.16 -12.91 28.67
CA ALA A 1035 33.07 -13.50 27.34
C ALA A 1035 34.24 -13.05 26.42
N GLY A 1036 35.43 -13.59 26.69
CA GLY A 1036 36.59 -13.61 25.79
C GLY A 1036 37.40 -12.31 25.69
N ALA A 1037 38.73 -12.43 25.85
CA ALA A 1037 39.70 -11.37 25.64
C ALA A 1037 39.58 -10.75 24.23
N GLY A 1038 39.05 -9.52 24.15
CA GLY A 1038 38.89 -8.77 22.89
C GLY A 1038 37.59 -7.98 22.74
N THR A 1039 36.94 -7.55 23.82
CA THR A 1039 35.66 -6.82 23.75
C THR A 1039 35.81 -5.46 23.07
N ASP A 1040 35.15 -5.30 21.92
CA ASP A 1040 35.02 -4.04 21.18
C ASP A 1040 34.59 -2.90 22.13
N PRO A 1041 35.33 -1.77 22.19
CA PRO A 1041 34.93 -0.57 22.95
C PRO A 1041 33.49 -0.14 22.67
N ALA A 1042 32.98 -0.36 21.46
CA ALA A 1042 31.60 -0.04 21.11
C ALA A 1042 30.56 -0.91 21.83
N SER A 1043 30.87 -2.18 22.15
CA SER A 1043 29.98 -3.06 22.90
C SER A 1043 29.90 -2.66 24.38
N SER A 1044 31.02 -2.23 24.98
CA SER A 1044 31.02 -1.66 26.35
C SER A 1044 30.23 -0.34 26.41
N GLY A 1045 30.44 0.54 25.42
CA GLY A 1045 29.68 1.77 25.27
C GLY A 1045 28.18 1.52 25.16
N TYR A 1046 27.75 0.57 24.33
CA TYR A 1046 26.33 0.26 24.15
C TYR A 1046 25.65 -0.26 25.43
N ARG A 1047 26.33 -1.13 26.20
CA ARG A 1047 25.82 -1.58 27.52
C ARG A 1047 25.61 -0.41 28.48
N ASN A 1048 26.57 0.53 28.50
CA ASN A 1048 26.45 1.73 29.31
C ASN A 1048 25.26 2.60 28.86
N ALA A 1049 25.05 2.76 27.55
CA ALA A 1049 23.90 3.49 27.03
C ALA A 1049 22.56 2.88 27.48
N LEU A 1050 22.42 1.55 27.43
CA LEU A 1050 21.22 0.86 27.92
C LEU A 1050 20.98 1.11 29.40
N ALA A 1051 22.02 1.07 30.24
CA ALA A 1051 21.89 1.30 31.68
C ALA A 1051 21.53 2.76 32.02
N HIS A 1052 22.09 3.72 31.27
CA HIS A 1052 21.68 5.12 31.34
C HIS A 1052 20.22 5.30 30.93
N TYR A 1053 19.81 4.70 29.81
CA TYR A 1053 18.42 4.76 29.38
C TYR A 1053 17.45 4.15 30.41
N ALA A 1054 17.77 2.99 30.98
CA ALA A 1054 16.97 2.40 32.06
C ALA A 1054 16.85 3.34 33.28
N SER A 1055 17.96 3.96 33.69
CA SER A 1055 17.96 4.94 34.78
C SER A 1055 17.13 6.18 34.47
N SER A 1056 17.08 6.62 33.20
CA SER A 1056 16.23 7.74 32.79
C SER A 1056 14.73 7.46 32.96
N ARG A 1057 14.32 6.20 33.02
CA ARG A 1057 12.94 5.76 33.24
C ARG A 1057 12.57 5.60 34.72
N ASN A 1058 13.55 5.69 35.63
CA ASN A 1058 13.30 5.54 37.07
C ASN A 1058 12.51 6.75 37.60
N ALA A 1059 11.23 6.54 37.90
CA ALA A 1059 10.33 7.59 38.38
C ALA A 1059 10.69 8.16 39.77
N THR A 1060 11.55 7.48 40.53
CA THR A 1060 12.03 7.99 41.84
C THR A 1060 13.09 9.09 41.69
N LEU A 1061 13.69 9.23 40.51
CA LEU A 1061 14.64 10.30 40.20
C LEU A 1061 13.89 11.56 39.76
N ALA A 1062 14.40 12.72 40.17
CA ALA A 1062 13.91 14.02 39.68
C ALA A 1062 14.03 14.11 38.14
N ARG A 1063 13.11 14.84 37.49
CA ARG A 1063 13.06 15.00 36.02
C ARG A 1063 14.40 15.43 35.42
N ALA A 1064 15.09 16.38 36.05
CA ALA A 1064 16.42 16.82 35.61
C ALA A 1064 17.49 15.73 35.71
N ALA A 1065 17.44 14.86 36.73
CA ALA A 1065 18.34 13.72 36.84
C ALA A 1065 18.05 12.67 35.77
N ARG A 1066 16.76 12.41 35.50
CA ARG A 1066 16.31 11.51 34.42
C ARG A 1066 16.76 12.01 33.04
N TRP A 1067 16.65 13.31 32.79
CA TRP A 1067 17.17 13.94 31.57
C TRP A 1067 18.67 13.73 31.40
N ARG A 1068 19.49 13.95 32.45
CA ARG A 1068 20.94 13.71 32.36
C ARG A 1068 21.28 12.26 31.99
N HIS A 1069 20.50 11.29 32.49
CA HIS A 1069 20.67 9.89 32.09
C HIS A 1069 20.23 9.66 30.64
N LEU A 1070 19.11 10.24 30.19
CA LEU A 1070 18.63 10.12 28.80
C LEU A 1070 19.62 10.74 27.80
N ASP A 1071 20.11 11.95 28.10
CA ASP A 1071 21.10 12.66 27.30
C ASP A 1071 22.45 11.94 27.27
N ALA A 1072 22.89 11.33 28.38
CA ALA A 1072 24.07 10.47 28.39
C ALA A 1072 23.90 9.26 27.45
N ALA A 1073 22.73 8.59 27.49
CA ALA A 1073 22.44 7.49 26.57
C ALA A 1073 22.47 7.94 25.10
N LEU A 1074 21.87 9.11 24.80
CA LEU A 1074 21.85 9.71 23.47
C LEU A 1074 23.27 9.98 22.95
N ARG A 1075 24.11 10.64 23.75
CA ARG A 1075 25.51 10.95 23.38
C ARG A 1075 26.34 9.69 23.14
N ILE A 1076 26.19 8.67 23.98
CA ILE A 1076 26.89 7.39 23.79
C ILE A 1076 26.43 6.71 22.50
N LEU A 1077 25.12 6.64 22.25
CA LEU A 1077 24.54 6.00 21.06
C LEU A 1077 24.92 6.70 19.76
N ALA A 1078 25.08 8.03 19.77
CA ALA A 1078 25.62 8.77 18.64
C ALA A 1078 27.05 8.31 18.28
N GLY A 1079 27.89 8.04 19.29
CA GLY A 1079 29.27 7.57 19.09
C GLY A 1079 29.40 6.11 18.63
N VAL A 1080 28.48 5.23 19.04
CA VAL A 1080 28.46 3.81 18.62
C VAL A 1080 27.56 3.53 17.40
N GLY A 1081 26.90 4.58 16.88
CA GLY A 1081 25.85 4.52 15.86
C GLY A 1081 26.30 4.71 14.40
N GLY A 1082 27.60 4.66 14.11
CA GLY A 1082 28.15 4.87 12.76
C GLY A 1082 27.70 3.82 11.72
N ALA A 1083 28.26 3.87 10.50
CA ALA A 1083 27.86 2.98 9.38
C ALA A 1083 27.87 1.47 9.74
N ALA A 1084 28.73 1.04 10.66
CA ALA A 1084 28.85 -0.33 11.14
C ALA A 1084 27.88 -0.73 12.28
N ALA A 1085 26.98 0.16 12.72
CA ALA A 1085 26.08 -0.13 13.83
C ALA A 1085 25.08 -1.26 13.52
N THR A 1086 24.94 -2.19 14.47
CA THR A 1086 23.99 -3.31 14.43
C THR A 1086 22.54 -2.80 14.43
N LEU A 1087 21.61 -3.65 13.98
CA LEU A 1087 20.19 -3.30 13.97
C LEU A 1087 19.65 -3.02 15.38
N ALA A 1088 20.06 -3.84 16.36
CA ALA A 1088 19.77 -3.66 17.79
C ALA A 1088 20.12 -2.24 18.28
N ARG A 1089 21.34 -1.77 17.96
CA ARG A 1089 21.81 -0.44 18.36
C ARG A 1089 21.02 0.68 17.68
N ARG A 1090 20.66 0.53 16.39
CA ARG A 1090 19.84 1.50 15.65
C ARG A 1090 18.42 1.61 16.21
N LEU A 1091 17.80 0.49 16.58
CA LEU A 1091 16.49 0.46 17.22
C LEU A 1091 16.49 1.21 18.55
N THR A 1092 17.45 0.87 19.42
CA THR A 1092 17.62 1.55 20.70
C THR A 1092 17.89 3.05 20.51
N HIS A 1093 18.73 3.41 19.53
CA HIS A 1093 19.01 4.82 19.24
C HIS A 1093 17.76 5.56 18.75
N ALA A 1094 16.97 4.96 17.86
CA ALA A 1094 15.70 5.54 17.43
C ALA A 1094 14.74 5.76 18.61
N ARG A 1095 14.65 4.80 19.55
CA ARG A 1095 13.85 4.95 20.76
C ARG A 1095 14.34 6.08 21.67
N VAL A 1096 15.65 6.16 21.91
CA VAL A 1096 16.25 7.19 22.75
C VAL A 1096 16.09 8.58 22.14
N LEU A 1097 16.26 8.71 20.82
CA LEU A 1097 16.00 9.96 20.10
C LEU A 1097 14.55 10.40 20.26
N TYR A 1098 13.60 9.49 20.08
CA TYR A 1098 12.18 9.79 20.27
C TYR A 1098 11.87 10.28 21.69
N ASP A 1099 12.32 9.54 22.71
CA ASP A 1099 12.07 9.92 24.12
C ASP A 1099 12.76 11.25 24.49
N ALA A 1100 13.82 11.63 23.77
CA ALA A 1100 14.53 12.91 23.91
C ALA A 1100 13.88 14.08 23.14
N GLY A 1101 12.78 13.83 22.40
CA GLY A 1101 12.08 14.83 21.59
C GLY A 1101 12.70 15.07 20.20
N LEU A 1102 13.51 14.13 19.70
CA LEU A 1102 14.21 14.21 18.39
C LEU A 1102 13.53 13.31 17.35
N ALA A 1103 12.23 13.56 17.13
CA ALA A 1103 11.32 12.77 16.28
C ALA A 1103 11.86 12.51 14.86
N ALA A 1104 12.27 13.55 14.14
CA ALA A 1104 12.73 13.43 12.74
C ALA A 1104 13.97 12.53 12.61
N ARG A 1105 14.92 12.63 13.55
CA ARG A 1105 16.12 11.77 13.59
C ARG A 1105 15.76 10.33 13.90
N ALA A 1106 14.82 10.11 14.82
CA ALA A 1106 14.30 8.78 15.11
C ALA A 1106 13.66 8.17 13.85
N ASP A 1107 12.84 8.94 13.13
CA ASP A 1107 12.18 8.49 11.90
C ASP A 1107 13.18 8.12 10.80
N GLY A 1108 14.20 8.95 10.56
CA GLY A 1108 15.25 8.66 9.59
C GLY A 1108 15.96 7.33 9.88
N LEU A 1109 16.26 7.05 11.16
CA LEU A 1109 16.81 5.76 11.58
C LEU A 1109 15.82 4.61 11.36
N LEU A 1110 14.54 4.78 11.73
CA LEU A 1110 13.51 3.76 11.51
C LEU A 1110 13.32 3.46 10.02
N GLY A 1111 13.43 4.44 9.14
CA GLY A 1111 13.45 4.24 7.68
C GLY A 1111 14.55 3.26 7.26
N THR A 1112 15.79 3.44 7.78
CA THR A 1112 16.90 2.52 7.49
C THR A 1112 16.70 1.12 8.08
N VAL A 1113 16.07 1.03 9.25
CA VAL A 1113 15.74 -0.24 9.90
C VAL A 1113 14.69 -1.00 9.09
N ILE A 1114 13.61 -0.32 8.70
CA ILE A 1114 12.52 -0.91 7.90
C ILE A 1114 13.06 -1.41 6.57
N ALA A 1115 13.90 -0.63 5.88
CA ALA A 1115 14.51 -1.05 4.62
C ALA A 1115 15.24 -2.39 4.77
N ARG A 1116 16.05 -2.53 5.82
CA ARG A 1116 16.76 -3.78 6.15
C ARG A 1116 15.84 -4.93 6.58
N LEU A 1117 14.80 -4.65 7.36
CA LEU A 1117 13.83 -5.69 7.77
C LEU A 1117 13.06 -6.26 6.58
N LEU A 1118 12.79 -5.43 5.59
CA LEU A 1118 12.13 -5.85 4.36
C LEU A 1118 13.09 -6.61 3.41
N GLU A 1119 14.40 -6.58 3.66
CA GLU A 1119 15.44 -7.37 2.96
C GLU A 1119 15.69 -8.75 3.60
N GLY A 1120 15.17 -9.03 4.80
CA GLY A 1120 15.31 -10.36 5.42
C GLY A 1120 15.18 -10.35 6.94
N ASP A 1121 15.27 -11.54 7.53
CA ASP A 1121 15.16 -11.74 8.96
C ASP A 1121 16.51 -11.51 9.66
N PRO A 1122 16.66 -10.46 10.48
CA PRO A 1122 17.90 -10.22 11.20
C PRO A 1122 17.99 -11.07 12.47
N GLU A 1123 19.21 -11.51 12.80
CA GLU A 1123 19.50 -12.06 14.12
C GLU A 1123 19.75 -10.95 15.15
N PHE A 1124 19.12 -11.06 16.33
CA PHE A 1124 19.28 -10.12 17.44
C PHE A 1124 20.15 -10.71 18.55
N ALA A 1125 21.46 -10.80 18.28
CA ALA A 1125 22.44 -11.31 19.24
C ALA A 1125 22.69 -10.36 20.44
N GLU A 1126 22.39 -9.07 20.30
CA GLU A 1126 22.55 -8.05 21.34
C GLU A 1126 21.19 -7.54 21.85
N PRO A 1127 21.07 -7.13 23.14
CA PRO A 1127 19.86 -6.50 23.67
C PRO A 1127 19.46 -5.22 22.93
N PHE A 1128 18.16 -4.96 22.81
CA PHE A 1128 17.64 -3.72 22.25
C PHE A 1128 16.34 -3.28 22.91
N ILE A 1129 16.01 -2.00 22.76
CA ILE A 1129 14.71 -1.44 23.15
C ILE A 1129 13.83 -1.29 21.91
N PRO A 1130 12.57 -1.78 21.92
CA PRO A 1130 11.68 -1.61 20.79
C PRO A 1130 11.37 -0.12 20.56
N PRO A 1131 11.23 0.29 19.29
CA PRO A 1131 11.03 1.69 18.95
C PRO A 1131 9.66 2.21 19.42
N CYS A 1132 8.62 1.38 19.40
CA CYS A 1132 7.32 1.69 19.98
C CYS A 1132 7.21 1.16 21.42
N PRO A 1133 6.89 2.01 22.42
CA PRO A 1133 6.76 1.59 23.82
C PRO A 1133 5.78 0.45 24.07
N ARG A 1134 4.68 0.38 23.29
CA ARG A 1134 3.65 -0.68 23.41
C ARG A 1134 4.24 -2.07 23.27
N TYR A 1135 5.24 -2.21 22.42
CA TYR A 1135 5.87 -3.49 22.10
C TYR A 1135 6.77 -4.00 23.23
N GLU A 1136 7.06 -3.22 24.27
CA GLU A 1136 7.69 -3.77 25.48
C GLU A 1136 6.83 -4.85 26.15
N GLN A 1137 5.50 -4.79 25.97
CA GLN A 1137 4.55 -5.74 26.55
C GLN A 1137 3.97 -6.76 25.55
N VAL A 1138 4.20 -6.56 24.25
CA VAL A 1138 3.71 -7.45 23.20
C VAL A 1138 4.81 -8.45 22.85
N ALA A 1139 4.57 -9.74 23.07
CA ALA A 1139 5.54 -10.78 22.72
C ALA A 1139 5.53 -11.07 21.19
N PRO A 1140 6.67 -11.39 20.57
CA PRO A 1140 6.71 -11.88 19.19
C PRO A 1140 5.99 -13.22 19.07
N ALA A 1141 4.97 -13.31 18.22
CA ALA A 1141 4.17 -14.52 18.03
C ALA A 1141 4.85 -15.58 17.11
N GLY A 1142 6.18 -15.69 17.19
CA GLY A 1142 6.98 -16.63 16.39
C GLY A 1142 7.67 -16.02 15.15
N ALA A 1143 7.27 -14.83 14.71
CA ALA A 1143 7.90 -14.08 13.61
C ALA A 1143 8.50 -12.76 14.12
N SER A 1144 9.77 -12.80 14.57
CA SER A 1144 10.47 -11.67 15.18
C SER A 1144 10.58 -10.44 14.26
N SER A 1145 10.73 -10.65 12.96
CA SER A 1145 10.86 -9.56 11.98
C SER A 1145 9.53 -8.87 11.73
N ASP A 1146 8.43 -9.62 11.60
CA ASP A 1146 7.08 -9.07 11.42
C ASP A 1146 6.67 -8.27 12.66
N TRP A 1147 6.97 -8.79 13.86
CA TRP A 1147 6.79 -8.08 15.12
C TRP A 1147 7.54 -6.74 15.13
N LEU A 1148 8.82 -6.75 14.74
CA LEU A 1148 9.64 -5.55 14.80
C LEU A 1148 9.25 -4.55 13.70
N LEU A 1149 8.89 -5.05 12.51
CA LEU A 1149 8.39 -4.23 11.41
C LEU A 1149 7.12 -3.50 11.83
N ALA A 1150 6.18 -4.20 12.47
CA ALA A 1150 4.98 -3.60 13.03
C ALA A 1150 5.32 -2.54 14.11
N ALA A 1151 6.27 -2.83 15.00
CA ALA A 1151 6.74 -1.87 16.00
C ALA A 1151 7.36 -0.61 15.38
N CYS A 1152 8.11 -0.76 14.29
CA CYS A 1152 8.68 0.36 13.55
C CYS A 1152 7.60 1.17 12.84
N TYR A 1153 6.67 0.52 12.13
CA TYR A 1153 5.58 1.22 11.45
C TYR A 1153 4.68 1.96 12.41
N GLU A 1154 4.31 1.35 13.55
CA GLU A 1154 3.49 2.03 14.55
C GLU A 1154 4.24 3.22 15.16
N GLN A 1155 5.54 3.08 15.42
CA GLN A 1155 6.32 4.20 15.93
C GLN A 1155 6.37 5.35 14.91
N ARG A 1156 6.63 5.06 13.63
CA ARG A 1156 6.60 6.09 12.58
C ARG A 1156 5.22 6.72 12.44
N GLU A 1157 4.15 5.94 12.60
CA GLU A 1157 2.77 6.43 12.56
C GLU A 1157 2.41 7.32 13.75
N ARG A 1158 3.04 7.12 14.91
CA ARG A 1158 2.89 8.01 16.08
C ARG A 1158 3.74 9.28 15.97
N VAL A 1159 4.86 9.20 15.27
CA VAL A 1159 5.87 10.27 15.19
C VAL A 1159 5.62 11.23 14.03
N ASN A 1160 5.40 10.70 12.83
CA ASN A 1160 5.30 11.51 11.61
C ASN A 1160 3.87 11.86 11.23
N ALA A 1161 2.90 11.03 11.63
CA ALA A 1161 1.50 11.21 11.28
C ALA A 1161 0.71 11.51 12.55
N LEU A 1162 0.85 12.75 13.04
CA LEU A 1162 0.13 13.25 14.22
C LEU A 1162 -1.35 12.90 14.16
N THR A 1163 -1.94 12.94 12.97
CA THR A 1163 -3.30 12.46 12.70
C THR A 1163 -3.39 11.86 11.29
N GLY A 1164 -4.30 10.90 11.08
CA GLY A 1164 -4.63 10.42 9.74
C GLY A 1164 -5.32 11.49 8.86
N TYR A 1165 -5.63 12.66 9.41
CA TYR A 1165 -6.22 13.76 8.67
C TYR A 1165 -5.27 14.39 7.63
N LEU A 1166 -3.98 14.53 7.98
CA LEU A 1166 -3.01 15.29 7.18
C LEU A 1166 -2.46 14.49 5.99
N ASP A 1167 -2.10 13.22 6.21
CA ASP A 1167 -1.66 12.29 5.15
C ASP A 1167 -2.37 10.94 5.29
N PRO A 1168 -3.66 10.88 4.93
CA PRO A 1168 -4.45 9.67 5.12
C PRO A 1168 -3.91 8.49 4.32
N ALA A 1169 -3.32 8.71 3.15
CA ALA A 1169 -2.85 7.62 2.29
C ALA A 1169 -1.60 6.95 2.86
N ALA A 1170 -0.62 7.73 3.35
CA ALA A 1170 0.57 7.15 3.98
C ALA A 1170 0.23 6.50 5.33
N SER A 1171 -0.63 7.13 6.14
CA SER A 1171 -1.13 6.54 7.38
C SER A 1171 -1.86 5.24 7.13
N LEU A 1172 -2.80 5.20 6.18
CA LEU A 1172 -3.58 4.00 5.90
C LEU A 1172 -2.72 2.84 5.41
N ARG A 1173 -1.65 3.10 4.63
CA ARG A 1173 -0.66 2.06 4.26
C ARG A 1173 0.01 1.43 5.47
N ARG A 1174 0.54 2.25 6.39
CA ARG A 1174 1.21 1.77 7.60
C ARG A 1174 0.24 1.04 8.54
N LEU A 1175 -0.95 1.61 8.77
CA LEU A 1175 -1.97 1.01 9.62
C LEU A 1175 -2.47 -0.34 9.09
N ARG A 1176 -2.71 -0.44 7.78
CA ARG A 1176 -3.03 -1.71 7.10
C ARG A 1176 -1.90 -2.72 7.31
N ASP A 1177 -0.65 -2.33 7.11
CA ASP A 1177 0.48 -3.23 7.27
C ASP A 1177 0.62 -3.73 8.71
N ILE A 1178 0.44 -2.87 9.71
CA ILE A 1178 0.46 -3.28 11.13
C ILE A 1178 -0.66 -4.30 11.42
N ARG A 1179 -1.87 -4.06 10.90
CA ARG A 1179 -2.99 -5.00 11.03
C ARG A 1179 -2.70 -6.33 10.32
N GLY A 1180 -2.19 -6.28 9.09
CA GLY A 1180 -1.86 -7.46 8.29
C GLY A 1180 -0.72 -8.31 8.87
N LEU A 1181 0.16 -7.72 9.67
CA LEU A 1181 1.19 -8.43 10.44
C LEU A 1181 0.64 -9.06 11.74
N GLY A 1182 -0.65 -8.87 12.05
CA GLY A 1182 -1.29 -9.43 13.24
C GLY A 1182 -1.08 -8.63 14.53
N TYR A 1183 -0.59 -7.38 14.43
CA TYR A 1183 -0.27 -6.54 15.60
C TYR A 1183 -1.15 -5.29 15.74
N GLY A 1184 -2.22 -5.19 14.94
CA GLY A 1184 -3.22 -4.13 15.08
C GLY A 1184 -3.94 -4.19 16.43
N ASP A 1185 -4.14 -3.03 17.07
CA ASP A 1185 -4.96 -2.88 18.27
C ASP A 1185 -6.20 -2.02 17.99
N GLU A 1186 -6.99 -1.74 19.03
CA GLU A 1186 -8.21 -0.93 18.91
C GLU A 1186 -7.92 0.50 18.42
N ALA A 1187 -6.78 1.07 18.81
CA ALA A 1187 -6.39 2.41 18.35
C ALA A 1187 -6.09 2.40 16.85
N ILE A 1188 -5.35 1.42 16.36
CA ILE A 1188 -5.07 1.24 14.92
C ILE A 1188 -6.37 1.01 14.15
N ALA A 1189 -7.26 0.14 14.65
CA ALA A 1189 -8.56 -0.12 14.04
C ALA A 1189 -9.42 1.15 13.96
N ARG A 1190 -9.44 1.95 15.03
CA ARG A 1190 -10.14 3.25 15.07
C ARG A 1190 -9.56 4.23 14.06
N ARG A 1191 -8.23 4.37 13.95
CA ARG A 1191 -7.61 5.26 12.96
C ARG A 1191 -7.95 4.84 11.52
N ILE A 1192 -7.89 3.55 11.22
CA ILE A 1192 -8.32 3.02 9.91
C ILE A 1192 -9.78 3.39 9.64
N ALA A 1193 -10.67 3.11 10.60
CA ALA A 1193 -12.10 3.40 10.46
C ALA A 1193 -12.37 4.89 10.23
N MET A 1194 -11.65 5.78 10.92
CA MET A 1194 -11.75 7.22 10.75
C MET A 1194 -11.32 7.68 9.36
N ILE A 1195 -10.20 7.17 8.85
CA ILE A 1195 -9.74 7.46 7.48
C ILE A 1195 -10.81 7.01 6.47
N VAL A 1196 -11.25 5.75 6.55
CA VAL A 1196 -12.25 5.19 5.63
C VAL A 1196 -13.56 5.99 5.69
N ARG A 1197 -14.09 6.24 6.89
CA ARG A 1197 -15.33 7.01 7.09
C ARG A 1197 -15.22 8.43 6.53
N ARG A 1198 -14.07 9.09 6.66
CA ARG A 1198 -13.84 10.41 6.05
C ARG A 1198 -13.91 10.34 4.53
N PHE A 1199 -13.25 9.36 3.90
CA PHE A 1199 -13.36 9.15 2.45
C PHE A 1199 -14.79 8.82 2.01
N ASP A 1200 -15.55 8.10 2.83
CA ASP A 1200 -16.95 7.77 2.55
C ASP A 1200 -17.89 8.99 2.70
N GLN A 1201 -17.54 9.96 3.55
CA GLN A 1201 -18.29 11.23 3.68
C GLN A 1201 -17.97 12.26 2.59
N ARG A 1202 -16.77 12.20 1.98
CA ARG A 1202 -16.38 13.13 0.91
C ARG A 1202 -17.40 13.10 -0.21
N ARG A 1203 -17.97 14.28 -0.52
CA ARG A 1203 -18.76 14.49 -1.74
C ARG A 1203 -17.81 14.67 -2.93
N PRO A 1204 -18.20 14.24 -4.14
CA PRO A 1204 -17.47 14.57 -5.35
C PRO A 1204 -17.33 16.10 -5.46
N ALA A 1205 -16.11 16.58 -5.71
CA ALA A 1205 -15.83 17.99 -5.93
C ALA A 1205 -16.62 18.48 -7.15
N GLY A 1206 -17.68 19.25 -6.91
CA GLY A 1206 -18.55 19.81 -7.96
C GLY A 1206 -20.05 19.84 -7.61
N ASP A 1207 -20.43 19.44 -6.40
CA ASP A 1207 -21.77 19.71 -5.85
C ASP A 1207 -21.88 21.13 -5.21
N THR A 1208 -20.83 21.96 -5.34
CA THR A 1208 -20.94 23.41 -5.14
C THR A 1208 -21.27 24.05 -6.48
N SER A 1209 -22.51 24.50 -6.62
CA SER A 1209 -22.97 25.37 -7.69
C SER A 1209 -22.31 26.75 -7.60
N GLU A 1210 -20.98 26.83 -7.68
CA GLU A 1210 -20.25 28.08 -7.87
C GLU A 1210 -18.85 27.78 -8.39
N ALA A 1211 -18.51 28.44 -9.49
CA ALA A 1211 -17.44 28.10 -10.40
C ALA A 1211 -16.04 28.44 -9.86
N ALA A 1212 -15.07 27.59 -10.21
CA ALA A 1212 -13.72 28.03 -10.56
C ALA A 1212 -13.15 27.11 -11.64
N THR A 1213 -13.49 27.44 -12.88
CA THR A 1213 -12.73 27.05 -14.08
C THR A 1213 -11.35 27.70 -14.03
N THR A 1214 -10.31 26.92 -13.77
CA THR A 1214 -8.91 27.10 -14.22
C THR A 1214 -8.23 25.76 -13.95
N GLY A 1215 -7.74 24.95 -14.89
CA GLY A 1215 -7.06 25.30 -16.13
C GLY A 1215 -5.54 25.26 -15.90
N GLU A 1216 -4.96 24.07 -15.71
CA GLU A 1216 -3.71 23.58 -16.29
C GLU A 1216 -3.35 22.20 -15.72
N ILE A 1217 -2.80 21.36 -16.60
CA ILE A 1217 -2.67 19.89 -16.55
C ILE A 1217 -1.52 19.44 -15.65
#